data_AF-A0AAN7V1P1-F1
#
_entry.id   AF-A0AAN7V1P1-F1
#
_cell.length_a   1.000
_cell.length_b   1.000
_cell.length_c   1.000
_cell.angle_alpha   90.00
_cell.angle_beta   90.00
_cell.angle_gamma   90.00
#
_symmetry.space_group_name_H-M   'P 1'
#
loop_
_entity.id
_entity.type
_entity.pdbx_description
1 polymer ?
#
loop_
_entity_poly.entity_id
_entity_poly.type
_entity_poly.pdbx_seq_one_letter_code
_entity_poly.pdbx_strand_id
1 'polypeptide(L)'
;MRNLRKANPKLKILLAIGGWSFGTQKFKDMTNTRYARQTFIYSAIPFLRDREFDGLDIDWEYPKGSDDKKNYVHLLKELREAFEAEAQEIKKPRLLLTAAVPVGPDNIKGGYDVPAVSSYLDFINLMSYDFHGKWERETGHNAPLYSPSSDSEWRKQLSVDYAASLWVKLGAPKDKLIIGMPTYGRSFTLSSASRYKVNSPSSGGGKEGVYTKESGFLAYYEVCEMLRNGASYIWDDEMKVPYAVHGDQWVGFDDERSTRYKMKWIKENGYGGAMVWTVDMDDFSGQVCGGDVKFPLIGAMREELRGISRGKDAKDVDWEKVAGIEEEVEEEVIEKPDPIKVPVSEVLHRIRKPNKKYSIKSSAVDKNSRPAQIFCYITSWSQKRPGLGRFTPENIDPKLCTHIVYAFATLKDYKLAESSDKDVEMYEKVVALRDKNPDLKILLAIGGWAFGSTPFKELTGNVFRMNQFVYDAIELLRDYKFNGLDVDWEYPRGSDDRDAYVNLLKELRLAFEGEAKTSGQPRLLLTAAVPASFEAIAAGYDVPEISKYLDFINVMTYDFHGQWERTVGHNSPLFPLESATSYQKKLTVDYSAREWVKQGAPKEKLMIGMPTYGRSFELVNMSQFDIGAAASGGGKPGQFTSESGFMSYYEICDFLQVENTTLVWDNEQQVPFAYREDQWVGFDDERSLKTKIAWLKEEGFGGIMIWSIDMDDFRGHCGGLKYPLIASMKQELHGYKVKLTFDGPFESSNPNGQYTTKDPNQVVCEEEEGHISYHRDKSDCTHYFMCEGERKHHMPCPSNLVFNADQNVCDWPENVVGCEQHTQSPPTN
;
A
#
# COMPACT_ATOMS: atom_id res chain seq x y z
N MET A 1 25.51 -20.68 16.93
CA MET A 1 25.02 -20.42 15.55
C MET A 1 25.97 -20.88 14.44
N ARG A 2 27.21 -20.36 14.32
CA ARG A 2 28.14 -20.72 13.20
C ARG A 2 28.29 -22.23 12.92
N ASN A 3 28.41 -23.07 13.95
CA ASN A 3 28.52 -24.54 13.76
C ASN A 3 27.23 -25.18 13.22
N LEU A 4 26.05 -24.65 13.57
CA LEU A 4 24.77 -25.12 13.03
C LEU A 4 24.64 -24.79 11.54
N ARG A 5 25.10 -23.60 11.12
CA ARG A 5 25.16 -23.21 9.70
C ARG A 5 26.11 -24.08 8.88
N LYS A 6 27.21 -24.56 9.48
CA LYS A 6 28.11 -25.55 8.83
C LYS A 6 27.42 -26.91 8.62
N ALA A 7 26.62 -27.36 9.60
CA ALA A 7 25.88 -28.62 9.50
C ALA A 7 24.68 -28.54 8.54
N ASN A 8 24.02 -27.37 8.45
CA ASN A 8 22.94 -27.12 7.50
C ASN A 8 23.09 -25.71 6.88
N PRO A 9 23.71 -25.58 5.69
CA PRO A 9 23.89 -24.30 5.02
C PRO A 9 22.59 -23.60 4.60
N LYS A 10 21.44 -24.30 4.59
CA LYS A 10 20.11 -23.74 4.32
C LYS A 10 19.38 -23.30 5.60
N LEU A 11 19.95 -23.52 6.78
CA LEU A 11 19.33 -23.13 8.05
C LEU A 11 19.20 -21.61 8.13
N LYS A 12 17.97 -21.17 8.42
CA LYS A 12 17.66 -19.79 8.78
C LYS A 12 17.61 -19.65 10.29
N ILE A 13 18.21 -18.58 10.81
CA ILE A 13 18.32 -18.29 12.23
C ILE A 13 17.79 -16.88 12.45
N LEU A 14 16.61 -16.76 13.06
CA LEU A 14 16.01 -15.49 13.43
C LEU A 14 16.28 -15.21 14.91
N LEU A 15 16.25 -13.94 15.29
CA LEU A 15 16.19 -13.52 16.69
C LEU A 15 14.71 -13.30 17.04
N ALA A 16 14.18 -14.00 18.03
CA ALA A 16 12.89 -13.64 18.61
C ALA A 16 13.08 -12.53 19.65
N ILE A 17 12.20 -11.52 19.63
CA ILE A 17 12.05 -10.54 20.70
C ILE A 17 10.66 -10.68 21.31
N GLY A 18 10.58 -10.68 22.64
CA GLY A 18 9.33 -10.72 23.39
C GLY A 18 9.17 -12.01 24.20
N GLY A 19 8.01 -12.65 24.03
CA GLY A 19 7.54 -13.80 24.80
C GLY A 19 6.91 -13.40 26.13
N TRP A 20 6.08 -14.28 26.67
CA TRP A 20 5.22 -14.09 27.84
C TRP A 20 5.81 -13.24 28.98
N SER A 21 7.00 -13.58 29.45
CA SER A 21 7.66 -12.91 30.59
C SER A 21 8.19 -11.51 30.28
N PHE A 22 8.25 -11.10 29.01
CA PHE A 22 8.66 -9.76 28.59
C PHE A 22 7.61 -8.71 28.96
N GLY A 23 6.33 -9.12 28.96
CA GLY A 23 5.16 -8.30 29.23
C GLY A 23 4.78 -7.35 28.09
N THR A 24 3.52 -6.93 28.05
CA THR A 24 3.00 -6.04 26.99
C THR A 24 3.55 -4.63 27.08
N GLN A 25 3.86 -4.10 28.27
CA GLN A 25 4.19 -2.68 28.41
C GLN A 25 5.44 -2.27 27.62
N LYS A 26 6.48 -3.09 27.56
CA LYS A 26 7.67 -2.79 26.75
C LYS A 26 7.38 -2.75 25.25
N PHE A 27 6.50 -3.63 24.77
CA PHE A 27 6.02 -3.58 23.39
C PHE A 27 5.14 -2.36 23.15
N LYS A 28 4.27 -2.01 24.10
CA LYS A 28 3.52 -0.74 24.05
C LYS A 28 4.47 0.42 23.93
N ASP A 29 5.36 0.63 24.90
CA ASP A 29 6.34 1.74 24.89
C ASP A 29 7.17 1.78 23.60
N MET A 30 7.62 0.62 23.11
CA MET A 30 8.39 0.49 21.87
C MET A 30 7.55 0.75 20.60
N THR A 31 6.26 0.45 20.60
CA THR A 31 5.39 0.58 19.43
C THR A 31 4.48 1.80 19.44
N ASN A 32 4.31 2.47 20.57
CA ASN A 32 3.35 3.56 20.82
C ASN A 32 3.64 4.84 20.02
N THR A 33 4.87 5.00 19.53
CA THR A 33 5.23 6.11 18.65
C THR A 33 6.14 5.61 17.54
N ARG A 34 6.11 6.25 16.37
CA ARG A 34 7.07 5.93 15.30
C ARG A 34 8.52 6.16 15.75
N TYR A 35 8.80 7.13 16.61
CA TYR A 35 10.15 7.32 17.13
C TYR A 35 10.65 6.09 17.90
N ALA A 36 9.82 5.50 18.75
CA ALA A 36 10.17 4.30 19.51
C ALA A 36 10.34 3.08 18.58
N ARG A 37 9.46 2.91 17.58
CA ARG A 37 9.56 1.85 16.56
C ARG A 37 10.83 1.99 15.75
N GLN A 38 11.12 3.18 15.22
CA GLN A 38 12.33 3.46 14.47
C GLN A 38 13.59 3.29 15.30
N THR A 39 13.61 3.75 16.56
CA THR A 39 14.74 3.52 17.49
C THR A 39 14.99 2.03 17.67
N PHE A 40 13.92 1.23 17.85
CA PHE A 40 14.03 -0.21 17.90
C PHE A 40 14.55 -0.80 16.58
N ILE A 41 13.99 -0.44 15.43
CA ILE A 41 14.38 -0.93 14.10
C ILE A 41 15.85 -0.61 13.78
N TYR A 42 16.29 0.63 13.98
CA TYR A 42 17.69 1.05 13.77
C TYR A 42 18.64 0.38 14.77
N SER A 43 18.19 -0.03 15.96
CA SER A 43 18.99 -0.86 16.86
C SER A 43 19.02 -2.33 16.41
N ALA A 44 17.90 -2.84 15.89
CA ALA A 44 17.72 -4.24 15.52
C ALA A 44 18.54 -4.62 14.29
N ILE A 45 18.52 -3.82 13.22
CA ILE A 45 19.25 -4.12 11.96
C ILE A 45 20.75 -4.40 12.19
N PRO A 46 21.55 -3.49 12.76
CA PRO A 46 22.97 -3.76 13.03
C PRO A 46 23.13 -4.89 14.05
N PHE A 47 22.28 -4.97 15.09
CA PHE A 47 22.34 -6.05 16.06
C PHE A 47 22.22 -7.43 15.41
N LEU A 48 21.27 -7.57 14.47
CA LEU A 48 21.01 -8.78 13.69
C LEU A 48 22.16 -9.08 12.73
N ARG A 49 22.63 -8.09 11.97
CA ARG A 49 23.69 -8.26 10.96
C ARG A 49 25.05 -8.60 11.57
N ASP A 50 25.45 -7.91 12.63
CA ASP A 50 26.73 -8.14 13.34
C ASP A 50 26.82 -9.54 13.94
N ARG A 51 25.66 -10.11 14.33
CA ARG A 51 25.54 -11.45 14.93
C ARG A 51 25.15 -12.53 13.92
N GLU A 52 25.13 -12.19 12.63
CA GLU A 52 24.80 -13.08 11.51
C GLU A 52 23.43 -13.75 11.67
N PHE A 53 22.41 -13.02 12.11
CA PHE A 53 21.01 -13.44 12.02
C PHE A 53 20.46 -13.29 10.59
N ASP A 54 19.52 -14.15 10.22
CA ASP A 54 18.78 -14.09 8.96
C ASP A 54 17.49 -13.26 9.06
N GLY A 55 17.09 -12.80 10.25
CA GLY A 55 15.83 -12.09 10.44
C GLY A 55 15.43 -11.91 11.90
N LEU A 56 14.25 -11.34 12.11
CA LEU A 56 13.64 -11.02 13.39
C LEU A 56 12.24 -11.65 13.47
N ASP A 57 11.91 -12.24 14.61
CA ASP A 57 10.58 -12.71 14.96
C ASP A 57 10.03 -11.82 16.09
N ILE A 58 8.80 -11.32 15.93
CA ILE A 58 8.13 -10.50 16.96
C ILE A 58 7.14 -11.35 17.74
N ASP A 59 7.35 -11.45 19.06
CA ASP A 59 6.51 -12.23 19.97
C ASP A 59 5.87 -11.31 21.01
N TRP A 60 4.89 -10.51 20.57
CA TRP A 60 4.13 -9.62 21.46
C TRP A 60 2.90 -10.36 22.00
N GLU A 61 2.97 -10.69 23.30
CA GLU A 61 1.90 -11.39 24.02
C GLU A 61 1.12 -10.50 25.01
N TYR A 62 -0.02 -9.89 24.67
CA TYR A 62 -0.60 -9.66 23.35
C TYR A 62 -0.92 -8.17 23.16
N PRO A 63 -0.86 -7.62 21.94
CA PRO A 63 -1.47 -6.33 21.63
C PRO A 63 -2.97 -6.39 21.91
N LYS A 64 -3.53 -5.35 22.54
CA LYS A 64 -4.95 -5.27 22.90
C LYS A 64 -5.49 -3.84 22.85
N GLY A 65 -6.52 -3.64 22.02
CA GLY A 65 -7.16 -2.35 21.79
C GLY A 65 -6.82 -1.79 20.41
N SER A 66 -7.52 -0.73 20.00
CA SER A 66 -7.31 -0.07 18.69
C SER A 66 -5.85 0.32 18.47
N ASP A 67 -5.21 0.79 19.53
CA ASP A 67 -3.92 1.48 19.46
C ASP A 67 -2.82 0.44 19.34
N ASP A 68 -2.73 -0.51 20.28
CA ASP A 68 -1.85 -1.69 20.17
C ASP A 68 -1.99 -2.41 18.82
N LYS A 69 -3.23 -2.66 18.37
CA LYS A 69 -3.52 -3.35 17.10
C LYS A 69 -2.95 -2.63 15.89
N LYS A 70 -3.03 -1.30 15.88
CA LYS A 70 -2.50 -0.45 14.81
C LYS A 70 -0.99 -0.26 14.93
N ASN A 71 -0.49 0.03 16.12
CA ASN A 71 0.93 0.12 16.47
C ASN A 71 1.71 -1.15 16.08
N TYR A 72 1.09 -2.32 16.25
CA TYR A 72 1.68 -3.60 15.84
C TYR A 72 1.82 -3.72 14.32
N VAL A 73 0.78 -3.36 13.56
CA VAL A 73 0.85 -3.30 12.09
C VAL A 73 1.93 -2.32 11.63
N HIS A 74 2.03 -1.15 12.27
CA HIS A 74 3.08 -0.18 11.96
C HIS A 74 4.49 -0.72 12.26
N LEU A 75 4.69 -1.39 13.40
CA LEU A 75 5.96 -2.05 13.71
C LEU A 75 6.35 -3.06 12.61
N LEU A 76 5.41 -3.93 12.20
CA LEU A 76 5.69 -4.95 11.19
C LEU A 76 5.93 -4.34 9.80
N LYS A 77 5.17 -3.30 9.42
CA LYS A 77 5.40 -2.53 8.19
C LYS A 77 6.79 -1.90 8.17
N GLU A 78 7.12 -1.12 9.20
CA GLU A 78 8.37 -0.39 9.28
C GLU A 78 9.59 -1.32 9.38
N LEU A 79 9.49 -2.44 10.10
CA LEU A 79 10.53 -3.50 10.10
C LEU A 79 10.70 -4.10 8.72
N ARG A 80 9.60 -4.44 8.03
CA ARG A 80 9.65 -5.06 6.69
C ARG A 80 10.31 -4.12 5.69
N GLU A 81 9.92 -2.85 5.69
CA GLU A 81 10.47 -1.80 4.83
C GLU A 81 11.95 -1.55 5.12
N ALA A 82 12.34 -1.41 6.39
CA ALA A 82 13.72 -1.18 6.76
C ALA A 82 14.64 -2.39 6.48
N PHE A 83 14.12 -3.62 6.62
CA PHE A 83 14.83 -4.83 6.22
C PHE A 83 15.00 -4.92 4.70
N GLU A 84 14.00 -4.52 3.90
CA GLU A 84 14.09 -4.48 2.43
C GLU A 84 15.06 -3.40 1.95
N ALA A 85 15.02 -2.20 2.56
CA ALA A 85 15.93 -1.09 2.25
C ALA A 85 17.40 -1.45 2.56
N GLU A 86 17.70 -1.95 3.77
CA GLU A 86 19.08 -2.31 4.14
C GLU A 86 19.62 -3.47 3.27
N ALA A 87 18.77 -4.44 2.92
CA ALA A 87 19.15 -5.54 2.04
C ALA A 87 19.61 -5.07 0.66
N GLN A 88 18.90 -4.08 0.09
CA GLN A 88 19.24 -3.46 -1.17
C GLN A 88 20.53 -2.62 -1.06
N GLU A 89 20.66 -1.83 0.02
CA GLU A 89 21.84 -0.99 0.29
C GLU A 89 23.13 -1.82 0.38
N ILE A 90 23.16 -2.81 1.28
CA ILE A 90 24.37 -3.62 1.52
C ILE A 90 24.47 -4.87 0.63
N LYS A 91 23.54 -5.04 -0.32
CA LYS A 91 23.47 -6.14 -1.30
C LYS A 91 23.53 -7.53 -0.67
N LYS A 92 22.85 -7.70 0.47
CA LYS A 92 22.68 -8.99 1.15
C LYS A 92 21.23 -9.48 1.03
N PRO A 93 20.96 -10.78 1.22
CA PRO A 93 19.59 -11.26 1.38
C PRO A 93 18.86 -10.49 2.49
N ARG A 94 17.59 -10.14 2.23
CA ARG A 94 16.74 -9.45 3.20
C ARG A 94 16.62 -10.24 4.50
N LEU A 95 16.63 -9.51 5.61
CA LEU A 95 16.27 -10.03 6.91
C LEU A 95 14.80 -10.48 6.89
N LEU A 96 14.56 -11.74 7.20
CA LEU A 96 13.20 -12.28 7.33
C LEU A 96 12.49 -11.56 8.47
N LEU A 97 11.20 -11.29 8.28
CA LEU A 97 10.34 -10.78 9.34
C LEU A 97 9.19 -11.76 9.57
N THR A 98 9.11 -12.27 10.78
CA THR A 98 8.06 -13.21 11.22
C THR A 98 7.47 -12.73 12.53
N ALA A 99 6.38 -13.35 12.97
CA ALA A 99 5.84 -13.08 14.30
C ALA A 99 5.16 -14.31 14.89
N ALA A 100 5.25 -14.44 16.20
CA ALA A 100 4.40 -15.32 16.99
C ALA A 100 3.05 -14.61 17.27
N VAL A 101 1.94 -15.31 17.07
CA VAL A 101 0.58 -14.72 17.15
C VAL A 101 -0.42 -15.64 17.88
N PRO A 102 -1.42 -15.08 18.59
CA PRO A 102 -2.34 -15.85 19.41
C PRO A 102 -3.40 -16.62 18.62
N VAL A 103 -3.93 -17.63 19.29
CA VAL A 103 -5.08 -18.43 18.86
C VAL A 103 -6.41 -17.98 19.46
N GLY A 104 -6.40 -17.24 20.57
CA GLY A 104 -7.60 -16.75 21.25
C GLY A 104 -8.41 -15.76 20.40
N PRO A 105 -9.70 -16.02 20.07
CA PRO A 105 -10.49 -15.16 19.18
C PRO A 105 -10.58 -13.69 19.60
N ASP A 106 -10.64 -13.41 20.91
CA ASP A 106 -10.70 -12.05 21.43
C ASP A 106 -9.37 -11.31 21.32
N ASN A 107 -8.25 -12.01 21.52
CA ASN A 107 -6.92 -11.46 21.31
C ASN A 107 -6.69 -11.14 19.83
N ILE A 108 -7.10 -12.03 18.92
CA ILE A 108 -7.01 -11.81 17.46
C ILE A 108 -7.86 -10.59 17.06
N LYS A 109 -9.15 -10.56 17.40
CA LYS A 109 -10.06 -9.45 17.03
C LYS A 109 -9.61 -8.12 17.62
N GLY A 110 -9.23 -8.11 18.90
CA GLY A 110 -8.85 -6.92 19.66
C GLY A 110 -7.42 -6.44 19.43
N GLY A 111 -6.52 -7.28 18.91
CA GLY A 111 -5.08 -7.00 18.82
C GLY A 111 -4.46 -7.10 17.43
N TYR A 112 -5.14 -7.70 16.45
CA TYR A 112 -4.52 -8.02 15.15
C TYR A 112 -5.40 -7.59 13.97
N ASP A 113 -4.84 -6.81 13.05
CA ASP A 113 -5.37 -6.65 11.70
C ASP A 113 -4.78 -7.78 10.85
N VAL A 114 -5.52 -8.88 10.71
CA VAL A 114 -4.99 -10.11 10.12
C VAL A 114 -4.51 -9.93 8.67
N PRO A 115 -5.24 -9.22 7.77
CA PRO A 115 -4.73 -8.93 6.42
C PRO A 115 -3.44 -8.10 6.43
N ALA A 116 -3.35 -7.04 7.23
CA ALA A 116 -2.18 -6.17 7.26
C ALA A 116 -0.97 -6.84 7.94
N VAL A 117 -1.17 -7.59 9.02
CA VAL A 117 -0.12 -8.44 9.62
C VAL A 117 0.40 -9.46 8.59
N SER A 118 -0.50 -10.06 7.80
CA SER A 118 -0.15 -11.06 6.80
C SER A 118 0.58 -10.52 5.56
N SER A 119 0.46 -9.23 5.25
CA SER A 119 1.16 -8.65 4.09
C SER A 119 2.63 -8.40 4.38
N TYR A 120 2.98 -7.89 5.57
CA TYR A 120 4.35 -7.53 5.93
C TYR A 120 5.22 -8.70 6.41
N LEU A 121 4.61 -9.70 7.06
CA LEU A 121 5.32 -10.90 7.50
C LEU A 121 5.66 -11.82 6.33
N ASP A 122 6.84 -12.43 6.36
CA ASP A 122 7.21 -13.50 5.43
C ASP A 122 6.39 -14.77 5.70
N PHE A 123 6.22 -15.10 6.99
CA PHE A 123 5.31 -16.11 7.48
C PHE A 123 4.96 -15.83 8.96
N ILE A 124 3.90 -16.47 9.44
CA ILE A 124 3.26 -16.19 10.73
C ILE A 124 3.29 -17.46 11.58
N ASN A 125 3.88 -17.39 12.77
CA ASN A 125 3.97 -18.49 13.72
C ASN A 125 2.74 -18.49 14.63
N LEU A 126 1.73 -19.31 14.32
CA LEU A 126 0.51 -19.40 15.11
C LEU A 126 0.76 -20.22 16.38
N MET A 127 0.68 -19.58 17.55
CA MET A 127 0.92 -20.22 18.86
C MET A 127 -0.26 -21.09 19.28
N SER A 128 -0.42 -22.22 18.61
CA SER A 128 -1.55 -23.15 18.75
C SER A 128 -1.34 -24.16 19.87
N TYR A 129 -1.06 -23.59 21.04
CA TYR A 129 -0.89 -24.22 22.34
C TYR A 129 -1.39 -23.24 23.43
N ASP A 130 -1.30 -23.61 24.70
CA ASP A 130 -1.84 -22.86 25.84
C ASP A 130 -3.35 -22.56 25.75
N PHE A 131 -4.10 -23.43 25.06
CA PHE A 131 -5.57 -23.35 25.00
C PHE A 131 -6.22 -23.54 26.38
N HIS A 132 -5.63 -24.42 27.20
CA HIS A 132 -6.07 -24.74 28.55
C HIS A 132 -4.88 -24.78 29.52
N GLY A 133 -5.10 -24.41 30.78
CA GLY A 133 -4.05 -24.41 31.79
C GLY A 133 -4.52 -24.00 33.19
N LYS A 134 -3.56 -23.88 34.12
CA LYS A 134 -3.76 -23.69 35.58
C LYS A 134 -4.65 -22.51 36.01
N TRP A 135 -4.99 -21.60 35.09
CA TRP A 135 -5.93 -20.50 35.29
C TRP A 135 -7.41 -20.97 35.29
N GLU A 136 -7.70 -22.14 34.75
CA GLU A 136 -9.02 -22.77 34.76
C GLU A 136 -9.26 -23.64 36.01
N ARG A 137 -10.53 -23.96 36.25
CA ARG A 137 -11.00 -24.85 37.33
C ARG A 137 -11.38 -26.25 36.85
N GLU A 138 -11.05 -26.56 35.60
CA GLU A 138 -11.30 -27.83 34.93
C GLU A 138 -10.08 -28.16 34.07
N THR A 139 -9.78 -29.45 33.89
CA THR A 139 -8.67 -29.92 33.05
C THR A 139 -8.95 -29.76 31.56
N GLY A 140 -7.96 -29.36 30.78
CA GLY A 140 -8.05 -29.31 29.32
C GLY A 140 -6.68 -29.47 28.66
N HIS A 141 -6.65 -29.91 27.40
CA HIS A 141 -5.40 -30.19 26.69
C HIS A 141 -4.64 -28.91 26.32
N ASN A 142 -3.31 -28.97 26.33
CA ASN A 142 -2.46 -27.85 25.95
C ASN A 142 -2.69 -27.39 24.49
N ALA A 143 -2.70 -28.34 23.55
CA ALA A 143 -2.78 -28.08 22.10
C ALA A 143 -3.66 -29.10 21.35
N PRO A 144 -4.96 -29.26 21.66
CA PRO A 144 -5.79 -30.23 20.97
C PRO A 144 -5.98 -29.89 19.48
N LEU A 145 -5.90 -30.89 18.59
CA LEU A 145 -6.10 -30.66 17.15
C LEU A 145 -7.53 -30.21 16.86
N TYR A 146 -8.50 -30.89 17.48
CA TYR A 146 -9.93 -30.59 17.41
C TYR A 146 -10.52 -30.38 18.80
N SER A 147 -11.63 -29.66 18.89
CA SER A 147 -12.42 -29.53 20.11
C SER A 147 -13.29 -30.77 20.36
N PRO A 148 -13.55 -31.16 21.63
CA PRO A 148 -14.42 -32.26 21.94
C PRO A 148 -15.90 -31.87 21.76
N SER A 149 -16.74 -32.84 21.44
CA SER A 149 -18.20 -32.67 21.27
C SER A 149 -18.92 -32.23 22.55
N SER A 150 -18.31 -32.52 23.70
CA SER A 150 -18.79 -32.12 25.03
C SER A 150 -18.61 -30.63 25.36
N ASP A 151 -17.79 -29.90 24.61
CA ASP A 151 -17.51 -28.49 24.88
C ASP A 151 -18.65 -27.55 24.48
N SER A 152 -18.73 -26.41 25.17
CA SER A 152 -19.60 -25.32 24.77
C SER A 152 -19.15 -24.68 23.45
N GLU A 153 -20.05 -24.02 22.72
CA GLU A 153 -19.72 -23.29 21.48
C GLU A 153 -18.65 -22.19 21.66
N TRP A 154 -18.40 -21.76 22.91
CA TRP A 154 -17.24 -20.94 23.24
C TRP A 154 -15.95 -21.76 23.32
N ARG A 155 -15.93 -22.84 24.11
CA ARG A 155 -14.74 -23.69 24.27
C ARG A 155 -14.33 -24.42 22.99
N LYS A 156 -15.27 -24.73 22.08
CA LYS A 156 -14.94 -25.31 20.76
C LYS A 156 -13.97 -24.47 19.92
N GLN A 157 -13.81 -23.19 20.26
CA GLN A 157 -12.87 -22.26 19.61
C GLN A 157 -11.42 -22.48 20.07
N LEU A 158 -11.19 -23.34 21.07
CA LEU A 158 -9.90 -23.61 21.71
C LEU A 158 -9.23 -24.87 21.14
N SER A 159 -9.02 -24.90 19.82
CA SER A 159 -8.33 -25.99 19.12
C SER A 159 -7.45 -25.48 17.98
N VAL A 160 -6.43 -26.27 17.61
CA VAL A 160 -5.47 -25.95 16.53
C VAL A 160 -6.22 -25.70 15.21
N ASP A 161 -7.18 -26.58 14.86
CA ASP A 161 -7.96 -26.49 13.63
C ASP A 161 -8.82 -25.22 13.56
N TYR A 162 -9.55 -24.92 14.65
CA TYR A 162 -10.37 -23.71 14.71
C TYR A 162 -9.51 -22.45 14.62
N ALA A 163 -8.40 -22.39 15.36
CA ALA A 163 -7.56 -21.22 15.41
C ALA A 163 -6.89 -20.92 14.06
N ALA A 164 -6.36 -21.93 13.38
CA ALA A 164 -5.80 -21.78 12.05
C ALA A 164 -6.88 -21.37 11.02
N SER A 165 -8.07 -21.97 11.10
CA SER A 165 -9.22 -21.62 10.26
C SER A 165 -9.72 -20.20 10.50
N LEU A 166 -9.66 -19.69 11.74
CA LEU A 166 -10.04 -18.32 12.08
C LEU A 166 -9.08 -17.30 11.45
N TRP A 167 -7.77 -17.52 11.52
CA TRP A 167 -6.78 -16.66 10.86
C TRP A 167 -6.99 -16.62 9.34
N VAL A 168 -7.24 -17.77 8.69
CA VAL A 168 -7.57 -17.82 7.25
C VAL A 168 -8.86 -17.05 6.95
N LYS A 169 -9.92 -17.25 7.75
CA LYS A 169 -11.21 -16.56 7.59
C LYS A 169 -11.12 -15.04 7.75
N LEU A 170 -10.16 -14.57 8.53
CA LEU A 170 -9.86 -13.14 8.72
C LEU A 170 -8.89 -12.57 7.66
N GLY A 171 -8.41 -13.39 6.71
CA GLY A 171 -7.64 -12.94 5.54
C GLY A 171 -6.17 -13.35 5.52
N ALA A 172 -5.70 -14.24 6.41
CA ALA A 172 -4.33 -14.76 6.35
C ALA A 172 -4.16 -15.78 5.21
N PRO A 173 -3.13 -15.67 4.35
CA PRO A 173 -2.80 -16.69 3.37
C PRO A 173 -2.37 -18.00 4.06
N LYS A 174 -2.99 -19.12 3.68
CA LYS A 174 -2.70 -20.45 4.27
C LYS A 174 -1.22 -20.82 4.16
N ASP A 175 -0.60 -20.53 3.03
CA ASP A 175 0.82 -20.76 2.72
C ASP A 175 1.79 -19.96 3.61
N LYS A 176 1.31 -18.89 4.27
CA LYS A 176 2.08 -18.12 5.26
C LYS A 176 1.85 -18.56 6.71
N LEU A 177 0.85 -19.39 7.01
CA LEU A 177 0.57 -19.82 8.38
C LEU A 177 1.42 -21.04 8.75
N ILE A 178 2.27 -20.86 9.76
CA ILE A 178 3.12 -21.89 10.37
C ILE A 178 2.51 -22.28 11.70
N ILE A 179 2.13 -23.54 11.86
CA ILE A 179 1.32 -23.99 13.00
C ILE A 179 2.23 -24.44 14.16
N GLY A 180 2.12 -23.78 15.30
CA GLY A 180 2.94 -24.03 16.49
C GLY A 180 2.58 -25.32 17.24
N MET A 181 3.60 -26.08 17.61
CA MET A 181 3.51 -27.31 18.39
C MET A 181 4.23 -27.13 19.73
N PRO A 182 3.60 -27.47 20.86
CA PRO A 182 4.30 -27.47 22.14
C PRO A 182 5.13 -28.74 22.31
N THR A 183 6.28 -28.62 22.94
CA THR A 183 7.07 -29.75 23.47
C THR A 183 6.97 -29.82 25.00
N TYR A 184 5.79 -29.46 25.51
CA TYR A 184 5.46 -29.40 26.93
C TYR A 184 3.96 -29.67 27.13
N GLY A 185 3.59 -30.04 28.35
CA GLY A 185 2.20 -30.21 28.77
C GLY A 185 1.76 -29.14 29.76
N ARG A 186 0.45 -28.85 29.77
CA ARG A 186 -0.19 -28.02 30.80
C ARG A 186 -0.84 -28.93 31.83
N SER A 187 -0.48 -28.74 33.09
CA SER A 187 -0.81 -29.66 34.19
C SER A 187 -1.76 -29.05 35.22
N PHE A 188 -2.49 -29.92 35.91
CA PHE A 188 -3.57 -29.58 36.83
C PHE A 188 -3.52 -30.52 38.05
N THR A 189 -3.90 -30.01 39.21
CA THR A 189 -4.23 -30.85 40.37
C THR A 189 -5.74 -31.09 40.38
N LEU A 190 -6.15 -32.35 40.20
CA LEU A 190 -7.54 -32.79 40.21
C LEU A 190 -8.18 -32.56 41.58
N SER A 191 -9.42 -32.06 41.60
CA SER A 191 -10.23 -31.98 42.83
C SER A 191 -10.71 -33.36 43.32
N SER A 192 -10.57 -34.40 42.48
CA SER A 192 -10.76 -35.80 42.87
C SER A 192 -10.02 -36.70 41.87
N ALA A 193 -9.12 -37.56 42.34
CA ALA A 193 -8.40 -38.51 41.48
C ALA A 193 -9.33 -39.46 40.68
N SER A 194 -10.56 -39.69 41.15
CA SER A 194 -11.58 -40.46 40.42
C SER A 194 -12.23 -39.73 39.23
N ARG A 195 -11.97 -38.42 39.07
CA ARG A 195 -12.44 -37.62 37.92
C ARG A 195 -11.21 -37.05 37.21
N TYR A 196 -10.75 -37.76 36.19
CA TYR A 196 -9.47 -37.54 35.52
C TYR A 196 -9.59 -37.35 33.99
N LYS A 197 -10.81 -37.31 33.44
CA LYS A 197 -11.04 -37.01 32.01
C LYS A 197 -10.90 -35.51 31.74
N VAL A 198 -10.78 -35.12 30.47
CA VAL A 198 -10.97 -33.72 30.02
C VAL A 198 -12.25 -33.12 30.63
N ASN A 199 -12.23 -31.82 30.94
CA ASN A 199 -13.24 -31.08 31.71
C ASN A 199 -13.46 -31.58 33.16
N SER A 200 -12.59 -32.41 33.74
CA SER A 200 -12.70 -32.78 35.17
C SER A 200 -12.29 -31.62 36.09
N PRO A 201 -13.02 -31.34 37.20
CA PRO A 201 -12.70 -30.22 38.07
C PRO A 201 -11.32 -30.30 38.74
N SER A 202 -10.60 -29.17 38.73
CA SER A 202 -9.26 -28.99 39.29
C SER A 202 -9.26 -28.00 40.48
N SER A 203 -8.31 -28.18 41.39
CA SER A 203 -8.04 -27.24 42.50
C SER A 203 -7.05 -26.15 42.11
N GLY A 204 -6.29 -26.36 41.03
CA GLY A 204 -5.33 -25.42 40.46
C GLY A 204 -4.39 -26.13 39.48
N GLY A 205 -3.21 -25.54 39.26
CA GLY A 205 -2.13 -26.15 38.48
C GLY A 205 -1.61 -27.45 39.10
N GLY A 206 -0.96 -28.27 38.28
CA GLY A 206 -0.23 -29.44 38.74
C GLY A 206 0.98 -29.05 39.60
N LYS A 207 1.53 -30.03 40.31
CA LYS A 207 2.81 -29.93 41.03
C LYS A 207 3.90 -29.54 40.02
N GLU A 208 4.86 -28.76 40.50
CA GLU A 208 5.97 -28.29 39.68
C GLU A 208 6.90 -29.45 39.29
N GLY A 209 7.38 -29.43 38.04
CA GLY A 209 8.38 -30.39 37.56
C GLY A 209 9.73 -30.21 38.24
N VAL A 210 10.52 -31.29 38.33
CA VAL A 210 11.83 -31.31 39.00
C VAL A 210 12.81 -30.31 38.35
N TYR A 211 12.71 -30.10 37.05
CA TYR A 211 13.60 -29.28 36.26
C TYR A 211 12.95 -27.95 35.85
N THR A 212 11.69 -27.97 35.39
CA THR A 212 10.97 -26.75 35.00
C THR A 212 10.61 -25.87 36.20
N LYS A 213 10.29 -26.48 37.36
CA LYS A 213 9.97 -25.80 38.62
C LYS A 213 8.87 -24.75 38.49
N GLU A 214 7.90 -25.01 37.62
CA GLU A 214 6.68 -24.22 37.50
C GLU A 214 5.45 -25.10 37.73
N SER A 215 4.63 -24.76 38.73
CA SER A 215 3.32 -25.41 38.91
C SER A 215 2.44 -25.21 37.67
N GLY A 216 1.80 -26.28 37.21
CA GLY A 216 0.89 -26.27 36.07
C GLY A 216 1.56 -26.36 34.69
N PHE A 217 2.84 -26.70 34.65
CA PHE A 217 3.66 -26.82 33.44
C PHE A 217 4.65 -27.98 33.61
N LEU A 218 4.83 -28.79 32.57
CA LEU A 218 5.84 -29.87 32.54
C LEU A 218 6.46 -29.93 31.14
N ALA A 219 7.79 -29.96 31.05
CA ALA A 219 8.46 -30.24 29.78
C ALA A 219 8.11 -31.66 29.29
N TYR A 220 8.18 -31.94 27.98
CA TYR A 220 7.83 -33.27 27.46
C TYR A 220 8.68 -34.37 28.11
N TYR A 221 9.98 -34.13 28.34
CA TYR A 221 10.82 -35.07 29.08
C TYR A 221 10.38 -35.28 30.55
N GLU A 222 9.75 -34.31 31.22
CA GLU A 222 9.16 -34.50 32.56
C GLU A 222 7.86 -35.29 32.50
N VAL A 223 7.07 -35.15 31.42
CA VAL A 223 5.91 -36.02 31.17
C VAL A 223 6.37 -37.45 30.89
N CYS A 224 7.47 -37.64 30.16
CA CYS A 224 8.11 -38.94 29.96
C CYS A 224 8.58 -39.58 31.28
N GLU A 225 9.21 -38.81 32.18
CA GLU A 225 9.52 -39.29 33.53
C GLU A 225 8.25 -39.64 34.32
N MET A 226 7.22 -38.80 34.28
CA MET A 226 5.93 -39.04 34.95
C MET A 226 5.30 -40.36 34.47
N LEU A 227 5.25 -40.61 33.16
CA LEU A 227 4.77 -41.85 32.55
C LEU A 227 5.61 -43.07 32.96
N ARG A 228 6.94 -42.97 32.88
CA ARG A 228 7.86 -44.04 33.33
C ARG A 228 7.78 -44.33 34.83
N ASN A 229 7.36 -43.34 35.63
CA ASN A 229 7.16 -43.46 37.07
C ASN A 229 5.71 -43.87 37.44
N GLY A 230 4.97 -44.49 36.53
CA GLY A 230 3.66 -45.11 36.82
C GLY A 230 2.44 -44.22 36.60
N ALA A 231 2.56 -43.09 35.88
CA ALA A 231 1.39 -42.34 35.45
C ALA A 231 0.65 -43.06 34.30
N SER A 232 -0.66 -43.12 34.38
CA SER A 232 -1.50 -43.66 33.30
C SER A 232 -1.46 -42.75 32.07
N TYR A 233 -1.24 -43.33 30.90
CA TYR A 233 -1.40 -42.67 29.60
C TYR A 233 -2.83 -42.86 29.07
N ILE A 234 -3.46 -41.80 28.55
CA ILE A 234 -4.77 -41.88 27.90
C ILE A 234 -4.72 -41.09 26.58
N TRP A 235 -5.09 -41.74 25.47
CA TRP A 235 -5.30 -41.10 24.17
C TRP A 235 -6.71 -40.51 24.07
N ASP A 236 -6.83 -39.23 23.73
CA ASP A 236 -8.10 -38.62 23.33
C ASP A 236 -8.25 -38.69 21.80
N ASP A 237 -9.14 -39.57 21.32
CA ASP A 237 -9.34 -39.74 19.88
C ASP A 237 -10.24 -38.68 19.24
N GLU A 238 -11.00 -37.91 20.01
CA GLU A 238 -11.76 -36.78 19.43
C GLU A 238 -10.81 -35.60 19.19
N MET A 239 -9.98 -35.29 20.18
CA MET A 239 -9.06 -34.15 20.17
C MET A 239 -7.70 -34.46 19.50
N LYS A 240 -7.41 -35.74 19.23
CA LYS A 240 -6.16 -36.30 18.65
C LYS A 240 -4.90 -35.93 19.43
N VAL A 241 -4.97 -35.96 20.76
CA VAL A 241 -3.88 -35.66 21.69
C VAL A 241 -3.94 -36.54 22.95
N PRO A 242 -2.80 -36.84 23.60
CA PRO A 242 -2.78 -37.59 24.85
C PRO A 242 -2.91 -36.70 26.11
N TYR A 243 -3.28 -37.33 27.21
CA TYR A 243 -3.07 -36.81 28.56
C TYR A 243 -2.55 -37.91 29.50
N ALA A 244 -1.82 -37.52 30.54
CA ALA A 244 -1.28 -38.43 31.55
C ALA A 244 -1.84 -38.10 32.94
N VAL A 245 -2.02 -39.13 33.78
CA VAL A 245 -2.61 -39.01 35.12
C VAL A 245 -1.79 -39.77 36.15
N HIS A 246 -1.37 -39.11 37.23
CA HIS A 246 -0.64 -39.72 38.34
C HIS A 246 -1.25 -39.27 39.67
N GLY A 247 -2.12 -40.12 40.24
CA GLY A 247 -2.86 -39.79 41.46
C GLY A 247 -3.78 -38.60 41.29
N ASP A 248 -3.48 -37.49 41.96
CA ASP A 248 -4.20 -36.21 41.82
C ASP A 248 -3.63 -35.31 40.71
N GLN A 249 -2.58 -35.72 40.00
CA GLN A 249 -1.93 -34.93 38.96
C GLN A 249 -2.42 -35.33 37.56
N TRP A 250 -2.71 -34.34 36.74
CA TRP A 250 -3.17 -34.49 35.36
C TRP A 250 -2.34 -33.59 34.44
N VAL A 251 -1.94 -34.06 33.26
CA VAL A 251 -1.23 -33.24 32.27
C VAL A 251 -1.68 -33.58 30.84
N GLY A 252 -2.14 -32.57 30.10
CA GLY A 252 -2.44 -32.68 28.67
C GLY A 252 -1.23 -32.23 27.86
N PHE A 253 -0.75 -33.07 26.95
CA PHE A 253 0.53 -32.89 26.26
C PHE A 253 0.46 -33.37 24.79
N ASP A 254 1.58 -33.31 24.09
CA ASP A 254 1.76 -33.87 22.74
C ASP A 254 2.81 -34.98 22.76
N ASP A 255 2.55 -36.06 22.02
CA ASP A 255 3.48 -37.16 21.79
C ASP A 255 3.78 -37.29 20.28
N GLU A 256 4.59 -38.28 19.88
CA GLU A 256 4.89 -38.49 18.46
C GLU A 256 3.63 -38.83 17.64
N ARG A 257 2.63 -39.49 18.25
CA ARG A 257 1.37 -39.85 17.59
C ARG A 257 0.54 -38.61 17.28
N SER A 258 0.26 -37.75 18.25
CA SER A 258 -0.46 -36.49 18.04
C SER A 258 0.30 -35.57 17.08
N THR A 259 1.62 -35.49 17.24
CA THR A 259 2.52 -34.75 16.36
C THR A 259 2.36 -35.19 14.89
N ARG A 260 2.35 -36.50 14.60
CA ARG A 260 2.16 -37.00 13.23
C ARG A 260 0.77 -36.70 12.69
N TYR A 261 -0.29 -36.79 13.50
CA TYR A 261 -1.64 -36.37 13.07
C TYR A 261 -1.66 -34.90 12.66
N LYS A 262 -1.12 -34.00 13.50
CA LYS A 262 -1.05 -32.57 13.21
C LYS A 262 -0.22 -32.26 11.96
N MET A 263 0.91 -32.96 11.74
CA MET A 263 1.72 -32.78 10.54
C MET A 263 1.03 -33.26 9.25
N LYS A 264 0.21 -34.33 9.32
CA LYS A 264 -0.61 -34.77 8.19
C LYS A 264 -1.69 -33.73 7.88
N TRP A 265 -2.42 -33.30 8.90
CA TRP A 265 -3.43 -32.24 8.80
C TRP A 265 -2.87 -30.93 8.22
N ILE A 266 -1.64 -30.52 8.58
CA ILE A 266 -0.93 -29.37 7.98
C ILE A 266 -0.78 -29.52 6.47
N LYS A 267 -0.30 -30.69 6.01
CA LYS A 267 -0.10 -30.99 4.58
C LYS A 267 -1.42 -31.04 3.82
N GLU A 268 -2.42 -31.71 4.38
CA GLU A 268 -3.74 -31.91 3.78
C GLU A 268 -4.51 -30.59 3.64
N ASN A 269 -4.34 -29.65 4.58
CA ASN A 269 -5.01 -28.36 4.56
C ASN A 269 -4.22 -27.24 3.85
N GLY A 270 -2.98 -27.51 3.41
CA GLY A 270 -2.16 -26.56 2.66
C GLY A 270 -1.54 -25.43 3.49
N TYR A 271 -1.24 -25.68 4.77
CA TYR A 271 -0.56 -24.71 5.63
C TYR A 271 0.95 -24.66 5.37
N GLY A 272 1.58 -23.50 5.60
CA GLY A 272 2.97 -23.22 5.23
C GLY A 272 4.04 -24.05 5.96
N GLY A 273 3.73 -24.61 7.13
CA GLY A 273 4.65 -25.45 7.88
C GLY A 273 4.29 -25.58 9.36
N ALA A 274 5.27 -25.97 10.18
CA ALA A 274 5.12 -26.10 11.63
C ALA A 274 6.24 -25.38 12.41
N MET A 275 5.89 -24.84 13.57
CA MET A 275 6.77 -24.14 14.53
C MET A 275 6.80 -24.96 15.83
N VAL A 276 7.82 -24.78 16.67
CA VAL A 276 7.98 -25.52 17.93
C VAL A 276 8.37 -24.59 19.08
N TRP A 277 7.63 -24.68 20.18
CA TRP A 277 7.97 -24.04 21.47
C TRP A 277 8.10 -25.12 22.56
N THR A 278 9.30 -25.50 23.03
CA THR A 278 10.66 -25.08 22.63
C THR A 278 11.59 -26.28 22.41
N VAL A 279 12.72 -26.04 21.73
CA VAL A 279 13.69 -27.09 21.37
C VAL A 279 14.31 -27.80 22.58
N ASP A 280 14.41 -27.12 23.73
CA ASP A 280 14.99 -27.65 24.97
C ASP A 280 14.01 -28.47 25.82
N MET A 281 12.69 -28.38 25.57
CA MET A 281 11.68 -29.14 26.31
C MET A 281 11.32 -30.49 25.68
N ASP A 282 11.70 -30.70 24.40
CA ASP A 282 11.77 -32.03 23.78
C ASP A 282 12.93 -32.84 24.37
N ASP A 283 12.96 -34.17 24.23
CA ASP A 283 14.09 -34.98 24.73
C ASP A 283 15.32 -34.84 23.82
N PHE A 284 16.03 -33.71 23.94
CA PHE A 284 17.27 -33.42 23.24
C PHE A 284 18.42 -34.39 23.58
N SER A 285 18.30 -35.14 24.67
CA SER A 285 19.27 -36.15 25.10
C SER A 285 19.04 -37.50 24.42
N GLY A 286 17.77 -37.85 24.17
CA GLY A 286 17.27 -39.16 23.75
C GLY A 286 17.16 -40.22 24.85
N GLN A 287 17.46 -39.87 26.11
CA GLN A 287 17.61 -40.80 27.23
C GLN A 287 16.34 -40.88 28.11
N VAL A 288 15.51 -39.83 28.11
CA VAL A 288 14.43 -39.63 29.08
C VAL A 288 13.09 -40.16 28.59
N CYS A 289 12.81 -40.05 27.28
CA CYS A 289 11.58 -40.55 26.68
C CYS A 289 11.73 -41.98 26.15
N GLY A 290 12.82 -42.26 25.42
CA GLY A 290 13.23 -43.63 25.07
C GLY A 290 13.71 -43.82 23.64
N GLY A 291 14.12 -45.04 23.33
CA GLY A 291 14.59 -45.44 22.00
C GLY A 291 15.92 -44.81 21.55
N ASP A 292 16.65 -44.13 22.46
CA ASP A 292 17.86 -43.35 22.16
C ASP A 292 17.64 -42.28 21.06
N VAL A 293 16.40 -41.84 20.87
CA VAL A 293 16.01 -40.88 19.83
C VAL A 293 16.10 -39.46 20.35
N LYS A 294 17.07 -38.68 19.86
CA LYS A 294 17.15 -37.25 20.18
C LYS A 294 16.06 -36.46 19.47
N PHE A 295 15.39 -35.59 20.22
CA PHE A 295 14.28 -34.77 19.77
C PHE A 295 13.15 -35.63 19.15
N PRO A 296 12.52 -36.55 19.91
CA PRO A 296 11.51 -37.47 19.37
C PRO A 296 10.35 -36.74 18.69
N LEU A 297 9.85 -35.65 19.27
CA LEU A 297 8.73 -34.86 18.73
C LEU A 297 9.15 -34.09 17.47
N ILE A 298 10.21 -33.27 17.57
CA ILE A 298 10.72 -32.48 16.42
C ILE A 298 11.21 -33.40 15.28
N GLY A 299 11.72 -34.59 15.64
CA GLY A 299 12.07 -35.67 14.74
C GLY A 299 10.86 -36.22 13.99
N ALA A 300 9.76 -36.54 14.69
CA ALA A 300 8.50 -36.95 14.08
C ALA A 300 7.95 -35.88 13.12
N MET A 301 8.04 -34.59 13.50
CA MET A 301 7.64 -33.48 12.64
C MET A 301 8.43 -33.44 11.33
N ARG A 302 9.75 -33.55 11.43
CA ARG A 302 10.68 -33.56 10.28
C ARG A 302 10.46 -34.77 9.37
N GLU A 303 10.18 -35.93 9.94
CA GLU A 303 9.85 -37.14 9.18
C GLU A 303 8.56 -36.95 8.37
N GLU A 304 7.48 -36.52 9.02
CA GLU A 304 6.17 -36.44 8.38
C GLU A 304 6.09 -35.29 7.36
N LEU A 305 6.73 -34.15 7.63
CA LEU A 305 6.74 -33.00 6.70
C LEU A 305 7.76 -33.14 5.55
N ARG A 306 8.87 -33.86 5.74
CA ARG A 306 10.01 -33.82 4.79
C ARG A 306 10.53 -35.19 4.35
N GLY A 307 10.03 -36.29 4.90
CA GLY A 307 10.51 -37.64 4.62
C GLY A 307 11.93 -37.91 5.12
N ILE A 308 12.47 -37.09 6.03
CA ILE A 308 13.85 -37.24 6.51
C ILE A 308 13.84 -37.90 7.89
N SER A 309 14.20 -39.18 7.92
CA SER A 309 14.34 -40.00 9.14
C SER A 309 15.16 -39.31 10.25
N ARG A 310 14.71 -39.47 11.50
CA ARG A 310 15.42 -39.02 12.71
C ARG A 310 16.46 -40.04 13.23
N GLY A 311 16.50 -41.25 12.67
CA GLY A 311 17.48 -42.28 13.00
C GLY A 311 17.18 -43.60 12.29
N LYS A 312 18.23 -44.36 11.94
CA LYS A 312 18.13 -45.59 11.12
C LYS A 312 17.14 -46.62 11.69
N ASP A 313 17.03 -46.68 13.01
CA ASP A 313 16.20 -47.63 13.76
C ASP A 313 15.22 -46.92 14.72
N ALA A 314 15.01 -45.61 14.53
CA ALA A 314 14.19 -44.77 15.42
C ALA A 314 12.69 -45.07 15.28
N LYS A 315 12.03 -45.35 16.41
CA LYS A 315 10.59 -45.62 16.51
C LYS A 315 9.92 -44.60 17.43
N ASP A 316 8.63 -44.40 17.25
CA ASP A 316 7.82 -43.65 18.22
C ASP A 316 7.73 -44.45 19.53
N VAL A 317 7.70 -43.77 20.67
CA VAL A 317 7.49 -44.42 21.96
C VAL A 317 6.01 -44.79 22.09
N ASP A 318 5.76 -46.07 22.34
CA ASP A 318 4.42 -46.61 22.59
C ASP A 318 4.04 -46.38 24.05
N TRP A 319 3.52 -45.20 24.36
CA TRP A 319 3.16 -44.82 25.72
C TRP A 319 2.00 -45.65 26.30
N GLU A 320 1.15 -46.24 25.47
CA GLU A 320 0.14 -47.21 25.90
C GLU A 320 0.79 -48.46 26.49
N LYS A 321 1.91 -48.95 25.90
CA LYS A 321 2.71 -50.04 26.48
C LYS A 321 3.60 -49.59 27.64
N VAL A 322 4.25 -48.43 27.55
CA VAL A 322 5.21 -47.98 28.59
C VAL A 322 4.51 -47.62 29.90
N ALA A 323 3.31 -47.02 29.85
CA ALA A 323 2.48 -46.76 31.02
C ALA A 323 1.56 -47.94 31.40
N GLY A 324 1.58 -49.03 30.61
CA GLY A 324 0.65 -50.16 30.69
C GLY A 324 1.25 -51.46 31.25
N ILE A 325 2.27 -51.35 32.11
CA ILE A 325 2.85 -52.48 32.87
C ILE A 325 2.46 -52.23 34.34
N GLU A 326 1.72 -53.08 35.07
CA GLU A 326 1.25 -54.48 34.88
C GLU A 326 -0.30 -54.49 34.71
N GLU A 327 -1.02 -55.53 34.24
CA GLU A 327 -0.79 -56.98 34.22
C GLU A 327 -1.08 -57.64 32.85
N GLU A 328 -0.58 -58.87 32.66
CA GLU A 328 -0.77 -59.72 31.49
C GLU A 328 -2.22 -60.23 31.35
N VAL A 329 -2.79 -60.16 30.13
CA VAL A 329 -3.78 -61.14 29.66
C VAL A 329 -3.54 -61.43 28.17
N GLU A 330 -3.27 -62.69 27.85
CA GLU A 330 -3.14 -63.21 26.48
C GLU A 330 -4.52 -63.35 25.79
N GLU A 331 -4.60 -63.19 24.47
CA GLU A 331 -5.19 -64.22 23.57
C GLU A 331 -4.92 -63.92 22.07
N GLU A 332 -4.81 -65.00 21.29
CA GLU A 332 -4.50 -65.05 19.84
C GLU A 332 -5.75 -64.68 18.97
N VAL A 333 -5.78 -64.48 17.63
CA VAL A 333 -5.34 -65.33 16.49
C VAL A 333 -5.44 -64.54 15.14
N ILE A 334 -4.39 -64.59 14.30
CA ILE A 334 -4.29 -64.85 12.81
C ILE A 334 -5.51 -64.44 11.88
N GLU A 335 -5.43 -63.75 10.71
CA GLU A 335 -4.70 -64.11 9.45
C GLU A 335 -4.48 -62.95 8.41
N LYS A 336 -3.80 -63.23 7.28
CA LYS A 336 -3.26 -62.37 6.17
C LYS A 336 -4.09 -62.51 4.84
N PRO A 337 -3.73 -62.00 3.60
CA PRO A 337 -2.47 -61.38 3.07
C PRO A 337 -2.52 -60.18 2.04
N ASP A 338 -1.36 -59.52 1.90
CA ASP A 338 -0.64 -58.83 0.79
C ASP A 338 -1.25 -58.51 -0.62
N PRO A 339 -0.94 -57.30 -1.21
CA PRO A 339 -1.05 -57.00 -2.66
C PRO A 339 0.27 -57.09 -3.47
N ILE A 340 0.16 -57.42 -4.77
CA ILE A 340 1.29 -57.72 -5.69
C ILE A 340 1.65 -56.53 -6.61
N LYS A 341 2.74 -55.83 -6.26
CA LYS A 341 3.98 -55.49 -7.02
C LYS A 341 4.08 -55.45 -8.58
N VAL A 342 4.99 -54.57 -9.07
CA VAL A 342 5.80 -54.50 -10.34
C VAL A 342 5.23 -53.87 -11.67
N PRO A 343 6.07 -53.32 -12.61
CA PRO A 343 5.94 -51.89 -13.05
C PRO A 343 6.44 -51.53 -14.51
N VAL A 344 6.91 -50.29 -14.72
CA VAL A 344 8.00 -49.81 -15.65
C VAL A 344 7.86 -49.93 -17.19
N SER A 345 7.98 -48.78 -17.88
CA SER A 345 8.93 -48.41 -18.98
C SER A 345 8.31 -47.32 -19.88
N GLU A 346 8.83 -46.09 -20.01
CA GLU A 346 10.06 -45.58 -20.67
C GLU A 346 9.79 -45.06 -22.12
N VAL A 347 10.72 -44.27 -22.71
CA VAL A 347 10.87 -43.93 -24.16
C VAL A 347 9.97 -42.79 -24.71
N LEU A 348 10.36 -41.76 -25.51
CA LEU A 348 11.61 -41.06 -25.95
C LEU A 348 11.15 -39.68 -26.54
N HIS A 349 11.71 -38.49 -26.27
CA HIS A 349 12.97 -37.86 -26.76
C HIS A 349 12.96 -37.21 -28.17
N ARG A 350 13.40 -35.92 -28.33
CA ARG A 350 14.19 -35.32 -29.46
C ARG A 350 14.40 -33.77 -29.36
N ILE A 351 15.67 -33.27 -29.36
CA ILE A 351 16.40 -32.49 -30.43
C ILE A 351 15.97 -31.00 -30.59
N ARG A 352 16.81 -29.93 -30.72
CA ARG A 352 18.30 -29.67 -30.73
C ARG A 352 18.62 -28.16 -30.46
N LYS A 353 19.91 -27.76 -30.38
CA LYS A 353 20.45 -26.36 -30.47
C LYS A 353 20.98 -26.01 -31.88
N PRO A 354 21.19 -24.72 -32.20
CA PRO A 354 22.51 -24.28 -32.69
C PRO A 354 23.03 -22.93 -32.13
N ASN A 355 24.33 -22.67 -32.29
CA ASN A 355 25.05 -21.42 -31.93
C ASN A 355 25.25 -20.49 -33.16
N LYS A 356 25.17 -19.16 -33.01
CA LYS A 356 26.30 -18.20 -33.26
C LYS A 356 25.93 -16.70 -33.28
N LYS A 357 26.83 -15.91 -32.66
CA LYS A 357 27.33 -14.55 -32.98
C LYS A 357 26.41 -13.30 -32.90
N TYR A 358 27.09 -12.19 -32.60
CA TYR A 358 26.59 -10.85 -32.26
C TYR A 358 25.99 -10.07 -33.44
N SER A 359 25.02 -9.20 -33.15
CA SER A 359 24.79 -7.94 -33.88
C SER A 359 24.36 -6.84 -32.91
N ILE A 360 24.96 -5.66 -33.00
CA ILE A 360 24.42 -4.44 -32.36
C ILE A 360 23.07 -4.14 -33.01
N LYS A 361 22.03 -3.89 -32.21
CA LYS A 361 20.74 -3.36 -32.69
C LYS A 361 20.34 -2.15 -31.87
N SER A 362 19.79 -1.16 -32.59
CA SER A 362 19.21 0.06 -32.05
C SER A 362 18.21 -0.25 -30.93
N SER A 363 18.15 0.63 -29.93
CA SER A 363 17.06 0.64 -28.96
C SER A 363 15.74 0.78 -29.71
N ALA A 364 14.89 -0.25 -29.66
CA ALA A 364 13.49 -0.09 -29.99
C ALA A 364 12.92 0.96 -29.03
N VAL A 365 12.32 2.02 -29.58
CA VAL A 365 11.54 2.96 -28.78
C VAL A 365 10.33 2.18 -28.27
N ASP A 366 10.33 1.94 -26.97
CA ASP A 366 9.19 1.35 -26.28
C ASP A 366 8.02 2.33 -26.36
N LYS A 367 7.05 2.02 -27.24
CA LYS A 367 5.90 2.89 -27.54
C LYS A 367 4.90 3.00 -26.38
N ASN A 368 5.03 2.14 -25.36
CA ASN A 368 4.10 2.06 -24.23
C ASN A 368 4.70 2.65 -22.94
N SER A 369 5.76 3.45 -23.04
CA SER A 369 6.28 4.24 -21.92
C SER A 369 6.78 5.62 -22.34
N ARG A 370 6.67 6.60 -21.43
CA ARG A 370 7.23 7.95 -21.58
C ARG A 370 8.10 8.32 -20.38
N PRO A 371 9.06 9.26 -20.51
CA PRO A 371 9.67 9.90 -19.35
C PRO A 371 8.59 10.57 -18.46
N ALA A 372 8.84 10.65 -17.15
CA ALA A 372 8.02 11.46 -16.26
C ALA A 372 8.07 12.95 -16.66
N GLN A 373 6.96 13.66 -16.46
CA GLN A 373 6.93 15.12 -16.66
C GLN A 373 7.29 15.85 -15.36
N ILE A 374 7.80 17.06 -15.55
CA ILE A 374 8.10 18.05 -14.51
C ILE A 374 7.46 19.36 -14.98
N PHE A 375 6.38 19.75 -14.32
CA PHE A 375 5.69 21.03 -14.48
C PHE A 375 6.22 22.01 -13.45
N CYS A 376 6.57 23.22 -13.87
CA CYS A 376 7.06 24.29 -13.00
C CYS A 376 6.23 25.55 -13.20
N TYR A 377 5.47 25.95 -12.19
CA TYR A 377 4.72 27.19 -12.22
C TYR A 377 5.66 28.37 -11.95
N ILE A 378 5.45 29.48 -12.65
CA ILE A 378 6.13 30.77 -12.42
C ILE A 378 5.06 31.80 -12.11
N THR A 379 5.23 32.55 -11.03
CA THR A 379 4.26 33.58 -10.65
C THR A 379 4.61 34.94 -11.25
N SER A 380 3.68 35.57 -11.96
CA SER A 380 3.89 36.85 -12.66
C SER A 380 4.24 38.00 -11.72
N TRP A 381 3.81 37.92 -10.45
CA TRP A 381 4.10 38.91 -9.42
C TRP A 381 5.46 38.75 -8.74
N SER A 382 6.17 37.62 -8.91
CA SER A 382 7.52 37.42 -8.33
C SER A 382 8.56 38.45 -8.80
N GLN A 383 8.35 39.06 -9.98
CA GLN A 383 9.14 40.21 -10.47
C GLN A 383 9.07 41.46 -9.57
N LYS A 384 8.06 41.53 -8.68
CA LYS A 384 7.80 42.66 -7.77
C LYS A 384 8.39 42.45 -6.38
N ARG A 385 8.83 41.24 -6.02
CA ARG A 385 9.46 40.98 -4.71
C ARG A 385 10.74 41.82 -4.54
N PRO A 386 11.08 42.27 -3.33
CA PRO A 386 12.27 43.06 -3.08
C PRO A 386 13.56 42.21 -3.16
N GLY A 387 14.70 42.88 -3.34
CA GLY A 387 16.03 42.30 -3.12
C GLY A 387 16.29 40.96 -3.82
N LEU A 388 16.68 39.95 -3.04
CA LEU A 388 17.02 38.61 -3.53
C LEU A 388 15.80 37.83 -4.02
N GLY A 389 14.64 37.99 -3.39
CA GLY A 389 13.40 37.31 -3.81
C GLY A 389 12.84 37.77 -5.16
N ARG A 390 13.37 38.85 -5.76
CA ARG A 390 12.97 39.30 -7.10
C ARG A 390 13.32 38.26 -8.16
N PHE A 391 12.31 37.71 -8.81
CA PHE A 391 12.45 36.67 -9.84
C PHE A 391 11.96 37.15 -11.20
N THR A 392 12.68 36.83 -12.27
CA THR A 392 12.27 37.10 -13.65
C THR A 392 12.62 35.90 -14.55
N PRO A 393 12.04 35.75 -15.76
CA PRO A 393 12.27 34.60 -16.63
C PRO A 393 13.75 34.32 -16.95
N GLU A 394 14.60 35.36 -16.94
CA GLU A 394 16.05 35.24 -17.14
C GLU A 394 16.77 34.50 -16.01
N ASN A 395 16.10 34.24 -14.87
CA ASN A 395 16.65 33.42 -13.78
C ASN A 395 16.47 31.92 -14.03
N ILE A 396 15.47 31.52 -14.83
CA ILE A 396 15.12 30.12 -15.09
C ILE A 396 16.25 29.41 -15.86
N ASP A 397 16.73 28.28 -15.33
CA ASP A 397 17.43 27.30 -16.16
C ASP A 397 16.38 26.49 -16.95
N PRO A 398 16.32 26.64 -18.28
CA PRO A 398 15.30 26.03 -19.13
C PRO A 398 15.41 24.50 -19.20
N LYS A 399 16.44 23.90 -18.60
CA LYS A 399 16.63 22.45 -18.51
C LYS A 399 16.07 21.85 -17.22
N LEU A 400 15.61 22.64 -16.25
CA LEU A 400 15.09 22.10 -14.98
C LEU A 400 13.79 21.34 -15.15
N CYS A 401 12.90 21.85 -16.01
CA CYS A 401 11.53 21.41 -16.14
C CYS A 401 11.25 20.92 -17.57
N THR A 402 10.25 20.07 -17.73
CA THR A 402 9.73 19.68 -19.06
C THR A 402 8.66 20.66 -19.56
N HIS A 403 7.93 21.23 -18.61
CA HIS A 403 6.79 22.11 -18.81
C HIS A 403 6.97 23.30 -17.87
N ILE A 404 6.83 24.52 -18.38
CA ILE A 404 6.67 25.74 -17.60
C ILE A 404 5.22 26.18 -17.70
N VAL A 405 4.62 26.62 -16.61
CA VAL A 405 3.27 27.19 -16.59
C VAL A 405 3.35 28.63 -16.08
N TYR A 406 2.89 29.59 -16.87
CA TYR A 406 2.87 31.00 -16.48
C TYR A 406 1.57 31.33 -15.73
N ALA A 407 1.69 31.65 -14.43
CA ALA A 407 0.58 31.98 -13.55
C ALA A 407 0.51 33.50 -13.31
N PHE A 408 -0.56 34.22 -13.69
CA PHE A 408 -1.77 33.80 -14.39
C PHE A 408 -2.18 34.85 -15.43
N ALA A 409 -2.86 34.39 -16.47
CA ALA A 409 -3.78 35.17 -17.29
C ALA A 409 -5.10 35.43 -16.54
N THR A 410 -5.92 36.33 -17.08
CA THR A 410 -7.23 36.70 -16.52
C THR A 410 -8.33 36.61 -17.57
N LEU A 411 -9.58 36.90 -17.17
CA LEU A 411 -10.69 37.16 -18.08
C LEU A 411 -10.92 38.67 -18.21
N LYS A 412 -11.02 39.15 -19.45
CA LYS A 412 -11.49 40.49 -19.79
C LYS A 412 -12.61 40.38 -20.81
N ASP A 413 -13.79 40.88 -20.46
CA ASP A 413 -15.01 40.73 -21.26
C ASP A 413 -15.29 39.26 -21.65
N TYR A 414 -15.00 38.34 -20.72
CA TYR A 414 -15.05 36.88 -20.85
C TYR A 414 -14.07 36.25 -21.86
N LYS A 415 -13.11 37.01 -22.40
CA LYS A 415 -12.00 36.52 -23.22
C LYS A 415 -10.76 36.26 -22.36
N LEU A 416 -9.91 35.30 -22.75
CA LEU A 416 -8.57 35.15 -22.18
C LEU A 416 -7.76 36.43 -22.44
N ALA A 417 -7.09 36.96 -21.42
CA ALA A 417 -6.34 38.22 -21.50
C ALA A 417 -5.15 38.26 -20.55
N GLU A 418 -4.22 39.18 -20.79
CA GLU A 418 -3.12 39.50 -19.89
C GLU A 418 -3.62 40.11 -18.58
N SER A 419 -3.00 39.71 -17.46
CA SER A 419 -3.31 40.29 -16.14
C SER A 419 -2.74 41.70 -15.97
N SER A 420 -1.73 42.08 -16.75
CA SER A 420 -1.15 43.42 -16.78
C SER A 420 -0.38 43.69 -18.08
N ASP A 421 -0.21 44.96 -18.46
CA ASP A 421 0.55 45.37 -19.65
C ASP A 421 2.00 44.86 -19.67
N LYS A 422 2.56 44.51 -18.50
CA LYS A 422 3.92 43.97 -18.37
C LYS A 422 4.02 42.48 -18.66
N ASP A 423 2.90 41.75 -18.66
CA ASP A 423 2.91 40.31 -18.94
C ASP A 423 3.30 40.03 -20.39
N VAL A 424 3.03 40.94 -21.33
CA VAL A 424 3.47 40.84 -22.74
C VAL A 424 4.99 40.65 -22.85
N GLU A 425 5.79 41.52 -22.21
CA GLU A 425 7.26 41.40 -22.18
C GLU A 425 7.71 40.10 -21.51
N MET A 426 6.99 39.67 -20.46
CA MET A 426 7.32 38.44 -19.74
C MET A 426 6.98 37.18 -20.53
N TYR A 427 5.87 37.16 -21.28
CA TYR A 427 5.49 36.07 -22.17
C TYR A 427 6.60 35.84 -23.21
N GLU A 428 7.05 36.89 -23.90
CA GLU A 428 8.15 36.80 -24.87
C GLU A 428 9.42 36.20 -24.26
N LYS A 429 9.81 36.66 -23.05
CA LYS A 429 11.00 36.18 -22.34
C LYS A 429 10.91 34.74 -21.87
N VAL A 430 9.75 34.31 -21.37
CA VAL A 430 9.52 32.91 -20.99
C VAL A 430 9.53 32.04 -22.24
N VAL A 431 8.88 32.46 -23.31
CA VAL A 431 8.84 31.77 -24.60
C VAL A 431 10.23 31.60 -25.22
N ALA A 432 11.10 32.61 -25.09
CA ALA A 432 12.50 32.56 -25.53
C ALA A 432 13.37 31.55 -24.76
N LEU A 433 12.90 30.97 -23.65
CA LEU A 433 13.59 29.86 -22.99
C LEU A 433 13.71 28.63 -23.90
N ARG A 434 12.81 28.47 -24.88
CA ARG A 434 12.88 27.40 -25.88
C ARG A 434 14.09 27.51 -26.82
N ASP A 435 14.66 28.70 -27.00
CA ASP A 435 15.89 28.88 -27.80
C ASP A 435 17.10 28.15 -27.17
N LYS A 436 17.03 27.90 -25.84
CA LYS A 436 18.03 27.16 -25.06
C LYS A 436 17.63 25.71 -24.79
N ASN A 437 16.34 25.37 -24.88
CA ASN A 437 15.79 24.02 -24.76
C ASN A 437 14.55 23.86 -25.67
N PRO A 438 14.73 23.45 -26.95
CA PRO A 438 13.61 23.36 -27.91
C PRO A 438 12.51 22.37 -27.53
N ASP A 439 12.80 21.40 -26.67
CA ASP A 439 11.82 20.40 -26.21
C ASP A 439 10.86 20.97 -25.15
N LEU A 440 11.26 22.03 -24.44
CA LEU A 440 10.51 22.68 -23.37
C LEU A 440 9.12 23.12 -23.83
N LYS A 441 8.08 22.70 -23.10
CA LYS A 441 6.71 23.17 -23.32
C LYS A 441 6.39 24.31 -22.36
N ILE A 442 5.64 25.30 -22.84
CA ILE A 442 5.30 26.48 -22.05
C ILE A 442 3.79 26.68 -22.17
N LEU A 443 3.06 26.62 -21.06
CA LEU A 443 1.63 26.81 -20.98
C LEU A 443 1.32 28.13 -20.28
N LEU A 444 0.14 28.68 -20.58
CA LEU A 444 -0.43 29.81 -19.85
C LEU A 444 -1.52 29.28 -18.91
N ALA A 445 -1.48 29.63 -17.63
CA ALA A 445 -2.55 29.29 -16.69
C ALA A 445 -3.58 30.42 -16.61
N ILE A 446 -4.86 30.06 -16.54
CA ILE A 446 -5.97 30.97 -16.23
C ILE A 446 -6.61 30.56 -14.91
N GLY A 447 -6.84 31.54 -14.02
CA GLY A 447 -7.55 31.34 -12.77
C GLY A 447 -6.69 31.56 -11.52
N GLY A 448 -6.68 30.57 -10.64
CA GLY A 448 -6.01 30.59 -9.34
C GLY A 448 -6.80 31.31 -8.23
N TRP A 449 -6.32 31.16 -7.00
CA TRP A 449 -7.00 31.57 -5.76
C TRP A 449 -7.63 32.97 -5.77
N ALA A 450 -6.88 33.98 -6.25
CA ALA A 450 -7.35 35.37 -6.26
C ALA A 450 -8.43 35.67 -7.33
N PHE A 451 -8.59 34.77 -8.30
CA PHE A 451 -9.58 34.84 -9.37
C PHE A 451 -10.93 34.25 -8.93
N GLY A 452 -10.87 33.13 -8.21
CA GLY A 452 -12.03 32.44 -7.61
C GLY A 452 -13.03 31.87 -8.63
N SER A 453 -14.13 31.33 -8.13
CA SER A 453 -15.12 30.62 -8.97
C SER A 453 -16.05 31.53 -9.80
N THR A 454 -16.28 32.80 -9.40
CA THR A 454 -17.32 33.64 -10.02
C THR A 454 -17.07 33.91 -11.51
N PRO A 455 -15.88 34.32 -11.97
CA PRO A 455 -15.68 34.61 -13.39
C PRO A 455 -15.79 33.34 -14.26
N PHE A 456 -15.40 32.17 -13.73
CA PHE A 456 -15.63 30.89 -14.39
C PHE A 456 -17.13 30.54 -14.48
N LYS A 457 -17.90 30.69 -13.40
CA LYS A 457 -19.37 30.51 -13.41
C LYS A 457 -20.06 31.42 -14.44
N GLU A 458 -19.64 32.68 -14.51
CA GLU A 458 -20.17 33.62 -15.49
C GLU A 458 -19.76 33.24 -16.92
N LEU A 459 -18.53 32.79 -17.13
CA LEU A 459 -18.04 32.30 -18.42
C LEU A 459 -18.85 31.09 -18.91
N THR A 460 -18.98 30.05 -18.08
CA THR A 460 -19.63 28.78 -18.45
C THR A 460 -21.16 28.81 -18.42
N GLY A 461 -21.76 29.75 -17.66
CA GLY A 461 -23.21 29.95 -17.59
C GLY A 461 -23.87 30.39 -18.91
N ASN A 462 -23.09 30.57 -19.99
CA ASN A 462 -23.60 30.80 -21.34
C ASN A 462 -22.71 30.11 -22.39
N VAL A 463 -23.28 29.15 -23.13
CA VAL A 463 -22.53 28.37 -24.16
C VAL A 463 -21.90 29.24 -25.24
N PHE A 464 -22.54 30.32 -25.69
CA PHE A 464 -21.95 31.21 -26.70
C PHE A 464 -20.72 31.95 -26.16
N ARG A 465 -20.78 32.37 -24.89
CA ARG A 465 -19.67 33.02 -24.18
C ARG A 465 -18.50 32.06 -23.96
N MET A 466 -18.80 30.84 -23.50
CA MET A 466 -17.82 29.76 -23.34
C MET A 466 -17.14 29.41 -24.67
N ASN A 467 -17.90 29.26 -25.75
CA ASN A 467 -17.34 28.96 -27.07
C ASN A 467 -16.50 30.13 -27.61
N GLN A 468 -16.93 31.37 -27.41
CA GLN A 468 -16.15 32.55 -27.78
C GLN A 468 -14.81 32.58 -27.05
N PHE A 469 -14.80 32.34 -25.74
CA PHE A 469 -13.57 32.19 -24.94
C PHE A 469 -12.65 31.09 -25.49
N VAL A 470 -13.20 29.93 -25.85
CA VAL A 470 -12.41 28.81 -26.41
C VAL A 470 -11.69 29.23 -27.70
N TYR A 471 -12.36 29.95 -28.60
CA TYR A 471 -11.72 30.49 -29.81
C TYR A 471 -10.68 31.58 -29.50
N ASP A 472 -11.02 32.57 -28.67
CA ASP A 472 -10.11 33.66 -28.30
C ASP A 472 -8.86 33.15 -27.56
N ALA A 473 -9.01 32.10 -26.74
CA ALA A 473 -7.91 31.45 -26.06
C ALA A 473 -6.93 30.82 -27.06
N ILE A 474 -7.42 30.16 -28.12
CA ILE A 474 -6.57 29.61 -29.18
C ILE A 474 -5.78 30.73 -29.86
N GLU A 475 -6.42 31.84 -30.23
CA GLU A 475 -5.75 32.98 -30.87
C GLU A 475 -4.63 33.53 -29.98
N LEU A 476 -4.93 33.88 -28.72
CA LEU A 476 -3.93 34.41 -27.78
C LEU A 476 -2.76 33.44 -27.53
N LEU A 477 -3.05 32.14 -27.36
CA LEU A 477 -2.03 31.13 -27.16
C LEU A 477 -1.13 30.96 -28.39
N ARG A 478 -1.67 31.08 -29.61
CA ARG A 478 -0.89 31.00 -30.85
C ARG A 478 -0.07 32.27 -31.10
N ASP A 479 -0.62 33.45 -30.85
CA ASP A 479 0.07 34.74 -31.01
C ASP A 479 1.29 34.85 -30.10
N TYR A 480 1.13 34.52 -28.80
CA TYR A 480 2.24 34.44 -27.86
C TYR A 480 3.01 33.11 -27.92
N LYS A 481 2.65 32.21 -28.84
CA LYS A 481 3.35 30.94 -29.13
C LYS A 481 3.43 29.99 -27.92
N PHE A 482 2.47 30.05 -27.00
CA PHE A 482 2.30 29.04 -25.95
C PHE A 482 2.01 27.66 -26.57
N ASN A 483 2.35 26.61 -25.83
CA ASN A 483 2.12 25.21 -26.18
C ASN A 483 0.80 24.67 -25.61
N GLY A 484 0.05 25.42 -24.82
CA GLY A 484 -1.20 24.97 -24.21
C GLY A 484 -1.76 25.89 -23.14
N LEU A 485 -2.92 25.52 -22.62
CA LEU A 485 -3.64 26.20 -21.55
C LEU A 485 -3.70 25.29 -20.31
N ASP A 486 -3.49 25.89 -19.14
CA ASP A 486 -3.77 25.26 -17.85
C ASP A 486 -4.98 25.96 -17.20
N VAL A 487 -6.00 25.18 -16.81
CA VAL A 487 -7.25 25.73 -16.24
C VAL A 487 -7.25 25.52 -14.73
N ASP A 488 -7.13 26.60 -13.97
CA ASP A 488 -7.03 26.59 -12.51
C ASP A 488 -8.29 27.20 -11.88
N TRP A 489 -9.39 26.45 -11.92
CA TRP A 489 -10.65 26.88 -11.29
C TRP A 489 -10.65 26.47 -9.81
N GLU A 490 -10.43 27.45 -8.93
CA GLU A 490 -10.48 27.29 -7.47
C GLU A 490 -11.80 27.82 -6.86
N TYR A 491 -12.85 27.04 -6.60
CA TYR A 491 -13.11 25.65 -7.02
C TYR A 491 -14.55 25.50 -7.52
N PRO A 492 -14.83 24.64 -8.53
CA PRO A 492 -16.19 24.28 -8.89
C PRO A 492 -16.89 23.59 -7.70
N ARG A 493 -18.16 23.90 -7.44
CA ARG A 493 -18.97 23.30 -6.36
C ARG A 493 -20.45 23.20 -6.75
N GLY A 494 -21.02 21.99 -6.60
CA GLY A 494 -22.38 21.65 -6.99
C GLY A 494 -22.45 20.98 -8.37
N SER A 495 -23.61 20.44 -8.72
CA SER A 495 -23.88 19.81 -10.03
C SER A 495 -23.54 20.74 -11.19
N ASP A 496 -24.04 21.97 -11.12
CA ASP A 496 -24.01 22.90 -12.24
C ASP A 496 -22.58 23.34 -12.57
N ASP A 497 -21.75 23.57 -11.54
CA ASP A 497 -20.32 23.84 -11.69
C ASP A 497 -19.54 22.62 -12.20
N ARG A 498 -19.88 21.42 -11.73
CA ARG A 498 -19.23 20.16 -12.14
C ARG A 498 -19.46 19.90 -13.63
N ASP A 499 -20.71 20.01 -14.07
CA ASP A 499 -21.09 19.82 -15.48
C ASP A 499 -20.53 20.95 -16.35
N ALA A 500 -20.55 22.20 -15.86
CA ALA A 500 -19.94 23.34 -16.53
C ALA A 500 -18.42 23.18 -16.73
N TYR A 501 -17.71 22.65 -15.72
CA TYR A 501 -16.27 22.44 -15.79
C TYR A 501 -15.90 21.32 -16.78
N VAL A 502 -16.65 20.22 -16.76
CA VAL A 502 -16.58 19.17 -17.79
C VAL A 502 -16.75 19.75 -19.19
N ASN A 503 -17.80 20.55 -19.40
CA ASN A 503 -18.11 21.13 -20.71
C ASN A 503 -17.01 22.10 -21.17
N LEU A 504 -16.47 22.94 -20.29
CA LEU A 504 -15.36 23.85 -20.61
C LEU A 504 -14.12 23.08 -21.08
N LEU A 505 -13.71 22.03 -20.34
CA LEU A 505 -12.54 21.22 -20.70
C LEU A 505 -12.76 20.41 -21.98
N LYS A 506 -13.98 19.92 -22.20
CA LYS A 506 -14.39 19.24 -23.43
C LYS A 506 -14.29 20.16 -24.64
N GLU A 507 -14.91 21.34 -24.60
CA GLU A 507 -14.90 22.27 -25.74
C GLU A 507 -13.49 22.81 -26.02
N LEU A 508 -12.69 23.11 -24.98
CA LEU A 508 -11.27 23.43 -25.13
C LEU A 508 -10.51 22.30 -25.85
N ARG A 509 -10.68 21.04 -25.42
CA ARG A 509 -9.98 19.91 -26.05
C ARG A 509 -10.41 19.72 -27.51
N LEU A 510 -11.71 19.73 -27.79
CA LEU A 510 -12.24 19.56 -29.14
C LEU A 510 -11.77 20.68 -30.08
N ALA A 511 -11.75 21.92 -29.62
CA ALA A 511 -11.24 23.05 -30.40
C ALA A 511 -9.72 22.98 -30.62
N PHE A 512 -8.94 22.54 -29.62
CA PHE A 512 -7.50 22.34 -29.77
C PHE A 512 -7.16 21.22 -30.79
N GLU A 513 -7.90 20.10 -30.78
CA GLU A 513 -7.78 19.04 -31.79
C GLU A 513 -8.17 19.56 -33.20
N GLY A 514 -9.27 20.33 -33.28
CA GLY A 514 -9.78 20.90 -34.53
C GLY A 514 -8.85 21.94 -35.15
N GLU A 515 -8.28 22.84 -34.34
CA GLU A 515 -7.28 23.82 -34.80
C GLU A 515 -6.01 23.12 -35.26
N ALA A 516 -5.45 22.18 -34.49
CA ALA A 516 -4.25 21.46 -34.86
C ALA A 516 -4.37 20.74 -36.21
N LYS A 517 -5.53 20.11 -36.46
CA LYS A 517 -5.86 19.45 -37.73
C LYS A 517 -5.96 20.45 -38.89
N THR A 518 -6.41 21.68 -38.63
CA THR A 518 -6.66 22.69 -39.66
C THR A 518 -5.43 23.54 -39.98
N SER A 519 -4.65 23.93 -38.96
CA SER A 519 -3.44 24.73 -39.09
C SER A 519 -2.18 23.91 -39.40
N GLY A 520 -2.22 22.59 -39.14
CA GLY A 520 -1.05 21.71 -39.22
C GLY A 520 -0.03 21.93 -38.10
N GLN A 521 -0.33 22.79 -37.12
CA GLN A 521 0.52 23.02 -35.96
C GLN A 521 0.40 21.87 -34.94
N PRO A 522 1.42 21.64 -34.08
CA PRO A 522 1.28 20.76 -32.94
C PRO A 522 0.12 21.22 -32.04
N ARG A 523 -0.75 20.27 -31.64
CA ARG A 523 -1.90 20.52 -30.79
C ARG A 523 -1.53 21.25 -29.50
N LEU A 524 -2.35 22.23 -29.13
CA LEU A 524 -2.26 22.88 -27.82
C LEU A 524 -2.57 21.86 -26.71
N LEU A 525 -1.69 21.78 -25.72
CA LEU A 525 -1.90 20.98 -24.52
C LEU A 525 -3.02 21.58 -23.67
N LEU A 526 -3.80 20.71 -23.03
CA LEU A 526 -4.80 21.13 -22.05
C LEU A 526 -4.51 20.44 -20.72
N THR A 527 -4.21 21.23 -19.69
CA THR A 527 -4.00 20.75 -18.33
C THR A 527 -4.91 21.49 -17.35
N ALA A 528 -4.99 21.01 -16.11
CA ALA A 528 -5.71 21.70 -15.05
C ALA A 528 -4.98 21.52 -13.72
N ALA A 529 -4.90 22.60 -12.94
CA ALA A 529 -4.60 22.55 -11.52
C ALA A 529 -5.87 22.15 -10.75
N VAL A 530 -5.74 21.19 -9.84
CA VAL A 530 -6.90 20.56 -9.16
C VAL A 530 -6.63 20.31 -7.67
N PRO A 531 -7.66 20.35 -6.80
CA PRO A 531 -7.46 20.30 -5.35
C PRO A 531 -7.02 18.92 -4.86
N ALA A 532 -6.24 18.92 -3.78
CA ALA A 532 -5.98 17.71 -2.98
C ALA A 532 -7.13 17.35 -2.01
N SER A 533 -8.07 18.26 -1.74
CA SER A 533 -9.18 18.04 -0.81
C SER A 533 -10.22 17.07 -1.36
N PHE A 534 -10.42 15.92 -0.70
CA PHE A 534 -11.44 14.93 -1.05
C PHE A 534 -12.87 15.50 -1.08
N GLU A 535 -13.15 16.52 -0.26
CA GLU A 535 -14.45 17.20 -0.21
C GLU A 535 -14.65 18.07 -1.46
N ALA A 536 -13.61 18.76 -1.92
CA ALA A 536 -13.67 19.56 -3.14
C ALA A 536 -13.81 18.67 -4.39
N ILE A 537 -13.07 17.55 -4.45
CA ILE A 537 -13.19 16.55 -5.54
C ILE A 537 -14.65 16.07 -5.62
N ALA A 538 -15.20 15.57 -4.51
CA ALA A 538 -16.57 15.05 -4.46
C ALA A 538 -17.64 16.13 -4.75
N ALA A 539 -17.38 17.39 -4.42
CA ALA A 539 -18.34 18.48 -4.59
C ALA A 539 -18.40 19.06 -6.02
N GLY A 540 -17.36 18.90 -6.85
CA GLY A 540 -17.22 19.69 -8.08
C GLY A 540 -16.55 19.01 -9.28
N TYR A 541 -16.06 17.77 -9.16
CA TYR A 541 -15.24 17.15 -10.21
C TYR A 541 -15.81 15.82 -10.69
N ASP A 542 -16.09 15.72 -11.99
CA ASP A 542 -16.31 14.45 -12.66
C ASP A 542 -14.96 13.88 -13.13
N VAL A 543 -14.27 13.19 -12.21
CA VAL A 543 -12.89 12.76 -12.42
C VAL A 543 -12.72 11.83 -13.66
N PRO A 544 -13.59 10.84 -13.92
CA PRO A 544 -13.50 10.02 -15.14
C PRO A 544 -13.73 10.83 -16.41
N GLU A 545 -14.67 11.78 -16.40
CA GLU A 545 -15.01 12.55 -17.59
C GLU A 545 -13.93 13.57 -17.94
N ILE A 546 -13.43 14.37 -16.98
CA ILE A 546 -12.36 15.34 -17.25
C ILE A 546 -11.04 14.66 -17.65
N SER A 547 -10.79 13.44 -17.17
CA SER A 547 -9.60 12.64 -17.53
C SER A 547 -9.56 12.23 -19.01
N LYS A 548 -10.68 12.29 -19.73
CA LYS A 548 -10.73 12.11 -21.18
C LYS A 548 -10.08 13.28 -21.92
N TYR A 549 -10.34 14.51 -21.48
CA TYR A 549 -10.00 15.73 -22.20
C TYR A 549 -8.63 16.31 -21.81
N LEU A 550 -8.26 16.19 -20.54
CA LEU A 550 -6.98 16.69 -20.01
C LEU A 550 -5.81 15.81 -20.46
N ASP A 551 -4.70 16.42 -20.86
CA ASP A 551 -3.43 15.73 -21.12
C ASP A 551 -2.74 15.34 -19.81
N PHE A 552 -2.73 16.27 -18.84
CA PHE A 552 -2.20 16.09 -17.49
C PHE A 552 -3.06 16.80 -16.45
N ILE A 553 -3.08 16.25 -15.24
CA ILE A 553 -3.86 16.72 -14.10
C ILE A 553 -2.87 17.09 -13.00
N ASN A 554 -2.76 18.39 -12.69
CA ASN A 554 -1.81 18.95 -11.74
C ASN A 554 -2.42 19.00 -10.33
N VAL A 555 -2.26 17.93 -9.54
CA VAL A 555 -2.88 17.84 -8.21
C VAL A 555 -2.09 18.66 -7.20
N MET A 556 -2.72 19.68 -6.62
CA MET A 556 -2.12 20.58 -5.63
C MET A 556 -2.00 19.92 -4.25
N THR A 557 -1.11 18.93 -4.12
CA THR A 557 -0.84 18.16 -2.89
C THR A 557 0.01 18.93 -1.87
N TYR A 558 -0.43 20.13 -1.54
CA TYR A 558 0.13 21.05 -0.55
C TYR A 558 -1.02 21.90 0.01
N ASP A 559 -0.73 22.87 0.89
CA ASP A 559 -1.73 23.68 1.60
C ASP A 559 -2.74 22.85 2.40
N PHE A 560 -2.32 21.68 2.90
CA PHE A 560 -3.13 20.84 3.77
C PHE A 560 -3.41 21.50 5.13
N HIS A 561 -2.43 22.25 5.62
CA HIS A 561 -2.47 22.97 6.89
C HIS A 561 -1.86 24.37 6.74
N GLY A 562 -2.36 25.33 7.53
CA GLY A 562 -1.90 26.72 7.45
C GLY A 562 -2.60 27.66 8.43
N GLN A 563 -2.29 28.96 8.34
CA GLN A 563 -2.70 29.99 9.32
C GLN A 563 -4.21 30.18 9.53
N TRP A 564 -5.06 29.50 8.76
CA TRP A 564 -6.51 29.42 8.98
C TRP A 564 -6.88 28.48 10.15
N GLU A 565 -5.97 27.61 10.58
CA GLU A 565 -6.14 26.72 11.72
C GLU A 565 -5.68 27.36 13.05
N ARG A 566 -6.04 26.74 14.17
CA ARG A 566 -5.60 27.13 15.53
C ARG A 566 -4.58 26.18 16.14
N THR A 567 -4.03 25.29 15.31
CA THR A 567 -2.99 24.33 15.64
C THR A 567 -1.98 24.29 14.51
N VAL A 568 -0.70 24.15 14.81
CA VAL A 568 0.32 24.01 13.76
C VAL A 568 0.14 22.69 13.03
N GLY A 569 0.33 22.72 11.71
CA GLY A 569 0.18 21.58 10.82
C GLY A 569 1.11 21.72 9.63
N HIS A 570 1.52 20.60 9.05
CA HIS A 570 2.50 20.62 7.97
C HIS A 570 1.89 21.01 6.61
N ASN A 571 2.60 21.80 5.80
CA ASN A 571 2.14 22.27 4.48
C ASN A 571 1.79 21.11 3.52
N SER A 572 2.75 20.20 3.30
CA SER A 572 2.63 19.07 2.35
C SER A 572 3.13 17.76 2.95
N PRO A 573 2.51 17.22 4.02
CA PRO A 573 2.89 15.92 4.56
C PRO A 573 2.66 14.80 3.55
N LEU A 574 3.67 13.94 3.33
CA LEU A 574 3.53 12.80 2.41
C LEU A 574 2.53 11.78 2.95
N PHE A 575 2.66 11.45 4.23
CA PHE A 575 1.82 10.53 4.98
C PHE A 575 1.21 11.23 6.21
N PRO A 576 0.17 10.66 6.85
CA PRO A 576 -0.46 11.31 7.99
C PRO A 576 0.25 10.99 9.30
N LEU A 577 0.10 11.87 10.28
CA LEU A 577 0.42 11.52 11.67
C LEU A 577 -0.44 10.34 12.12
N GLU A 578 0.13 9.50 12.95
CA GLU A 578 -0.54 8.36 13.53
C GLU A 578 -1.60 8.79 14.54
N SER A 579 -1.34 9.88 15.26
CA SER A 579 -2.22 10.55 16.23
C SER A 579 -3.33 11.38 15.57
N ALA A 580 -3.20 11.74 14.29
CA ALA A 580 -4.17 12.58 13.60
C ALA A 580 -5.58 11.96 13.56
N THR A 581 -6.60 12.81 13.59
CA THR A 581 -8.01 12.38 13.44
C THR A 581 -8.24 11.71 12.09
N SER A 582 -9.33 10.94 11.96
CA SER A 582 -9.73 10.31 10.68
C SER A 582 -10.00 11.32 9.54
N TYR A 583 -10.18 12.61 9.86
CA TYR A 583 -10.26 13.70 8.88
C TYR A 583 -8.86 14.15 8.45
N GLN A 584 -8.01 14.54 9.42
CA GLN A 584 -6.62 14.97 9.17
C GLN A 584 -5.78 13.89 8.48
N LYS A 585 -6.08 12.59 8.72
CA LYS A 585 -5.46 11.48 8.00
C LYS A 585 -5.65 11.49 6.47
N LYS A 586 -6.61 12.29 5.97
CA LYS A 586 -6.87 12.49 4.54
C LYS A 586 -6.15 13.70 3.94
N LEU A 587 -5.53 14.54 4.77
CA LEU A 587 -4.87 15.78 4.36
C LEU A 587 -3.38 15.51 4.11
N THR A 588 -3.09 14.67 3.11
CA THR A 588 -1.74 14.21 2.79
C THR A 588 -1.55 13.94 1.31
N VAL A 589 -0.31 14.03 0.82
CA VAL A 589 0.04 13.75 -0.59
C VAL A 589 -0.43 12.36 -1.00
N ASP A 590 -0.16 11.33 -0.18
CA ASP A 590 -0.54 9.94 -0.47
C ASP A 590 -2.06 9.77 -0.56
N TYR A 591 -2.82 10.24 0.44
CA TYR A 591 -4.27 10.10 0.43
C TYR A 591 -4.88 10.82 -0.78
N SER A 592 -4.50 12.07 -1.02
CA SER A 592 -5.09 12.88 -2.08
C SER A 592 -4.80 12.32 -3.47
N ALA A 593 -3.56 11.87 -3.73
CA ALA A 593 -3.22 11.21 -4.98
C ALA A 593 -3.98 9.89 -5.19
N ARG A 594 -4.14 9.08 -4.13
CA ARG A 594 -4.95 7.85 -4.17
C ARG A 594 -6.44 8.13 -4.34
N GLU A 595 -6.97 9.20 -3.76
CA GLU A 595 -8.38 9.59 -3.93
C GLU A 595 -8.66 9.99 -5.38
N TRP A 596 -7.79 10.76 -6.03
CA TRP A 596 -7.89 11.04 -7.47
C TRP A 596 -7.92 9.75 -8.32
N VAL A 597 -7.03 8.79 -8.05
CA VAL A 597 -7.03 7.47 -8.73
C VAL A 597 -8.32 6.70 -8.46
N LYS A 598 -8.78 6.67 -7.21
CA LYS A 598 -10.02 6.00 -6.75
C LYS A 598 -11.28 6.59 -7.39
N GLN A 599 -11.30 7.89 -7.68
CA GLN A 599 -12.36 8.56 -8.42
C GLN A 599 -12.27 8.34 -9.94
N GLY A 600 -11.19 7.74 -10.44
CA GLY A 600 -11.05 7.31 -11.84
C GLY A 600 -9.93 7.98 -12.64
N ALA A 601 -9.08 8.81 -12.01
CA ALA A 601 -7.99 9.46 -12.73
C ALA A 601 -6.87 8.48 -13.12
N PRO A 602 -6.39 8.48 -14.37
CA PRO A 602 -5.26 7.66 -14.77
C PRO A 602 -3.97 8.10 -14.08
N LYS A 603 -3.28 7.19 -13.39
CA LYS A 603 -1.99 7.47 -12.71
C LYS A 603 -0.96 8.13 -13.64
N GLU A 604 -0.92 7.70 -14.90
CA GLU A 604 -0.05 8.25 -15.94
C GLU A 604 -0.37 9.69 -16.37
N LYS A 605 -1.53 10.25 -16.02
CA LYS A 605 -1.90 11.66 -16.22
C LYS A 605 -1.76 12.53 -14.97
N LEU A 606 -1.71 11.94 -13.78
CA LEU A 606 -1.58 12.67 -12.52
C LEU A 606 -0.14 13.18 -12.31
N MET A 607 0.02 14.50 -12.22
CA MET A 607 1.23 15.17 -11.73
C MET A 607 1.04 15.49 -10.25
N ILE A 608 1.97 15.07 -9.41
CA ILE A 608 1.90 15.30 -7.96
C ILE A 608 2.54 16.65 -7.60
N GLY A 609 1.79 17.49 -6.88
CA GLY A 609 2.20 18.82 -6.44
C GLY A 609 3.27 18.81 -5.35
N MET A 610 4.37 19.51 -5.61
CA MET A 610 5.54 19.66 -4.74
C MET A 610 5.72 21.15 -4.42
N PRO A 611 5.53 21.59 -3.15
CA PRO A 611 5.74 22.97 -2.80
C PRO A 611 7.24 23.27 -2.65
N THR A 612 7.66 24.47 -3.02
CA THR A 612 8.99 25.03 -2.74
C THR A 612 8.89 26.16 -1.70
N TYR A 613 7.92 26.03 -0.81
CA TYR A 613 7.55 26.97 0.25
C TYR A 613 7.00 26.21 1.46
N GLY A 614 6.96 26.87 2.60
CA GLY A 614 6.35 26.38 3.84
C GLY A 614 5.19 27.24 4.31
N ARG A 615 4.35 26.63 5.14
CA ARG A 615 3.28 27.31 5.89
C ARG A 615 3.79 27.53 7.31
N SER A 616 3.73 28.76 7.80
CA SER A 616 4.28 29.17 9.09
C SER A 616 3.20 29.58 10.09
N PHE A 617 3.53 29.49 11.36
CA PHE A 617 2.61 29.71 12.48
C PHE A 617 3.33 30.43 13.62
N GLU A 618 2.55 31.16 14.43
CA GLU A 618 3.00 31.69 15.72
C GLU A 618 2.41 30.83 16.86
N LEU A 619 3.30 30.22 17.65
CA LEU A 619 2.99 29.31 18.76
C LEU A 619 2.45 30.08 19.97
N VAL A 620 1.36 29.58 20.57
CA VAL A 620 0.83 30.14 21.82
C VAL A 620 1.77 29.85 23.01
N ASN A 621 2.52 28.74 22.95
CA ASN A 621 3.44 28.32 23.98
C ASN A 621 4.72 27.73 23.35
N MET A 622 5.86 28.40 23.52
CA MET A 622 7.16 27.98 22.97
C MET A 622 7.64 26.60 23.47
N SER A 623 7.08 26.08 24.57
CA SER A 623 7.36 24.71 25.05
C SER A 623 6.50 23.64 24.37
N GLN A 624 5.56 24.04 23.51
CA GLN A 624 4.69 23.17 22.72
C GLN A 624 4.89 23.55 21.24
N PHE A 625 5.83 22.87 20.60
CA PHE A 625 6.29 23.14 19.22
C PHE A 625 6.03 21.98 18.25
N ASP A 626 5.49 20.86 18.75
CA ASP A 626 5.22 19.66 17.96
C ASP A 626 3.94 19.83 17.14
N ILE A 627 3.74 18.98 16.12
CA ILE A 627 2.59 19.09 15.22
C ILE A 627 1.28 18.89 15.99
N GLY A 628 0.32 19.80 15.80
CA GLY A 628 -0.91 19.90 16.59
C GLY A 628 -0.82 20.84 17.80
N ALA A 629 0.34 21.42 18.11
CA ALA A 629 0.47 22.46 19.14
C ALA A 629 -0.35 23.71 18.79
N ALA A 630 -0.84 24.43 19.81
CA ALA A 630 -1.73 25.58 19.63
C ALA A 630 -1.03 26.79 19.00
N ALA A 631 -1.68 27.40 18.00
CA ALA A 631 -1.19 28.57 17.27
C ALA A 631 -2.12 29.79 17.42
N SER A 632 -1.54 30.97 17.61
CA SER A 632 -2.27 32.25 17.67
C SER A 632 -2.71 32.69 16.26
N GLY A 633 -1.91 32.39 15.25
CA GLY A 633 -2.15 32.67 13.84
C GLY A 633 -0.96 32.26 12.97
N GLY A 634 -0.81 32.91 11.81
CA GLY A 634 0.34 32.72 10.93
C GLY A 634 1.63 33.28 11.51
N GLY A 635 2.75 32.70 11.11
CA GLY A 635 4.08 33.19 11.47
C GLY A 635 4.38 34.58 10.87
N LYS A 636 5.35 35.26 11.48
CA LYS A 636 5.82 36.61 11.10
C LYS A 636 6.19 36.61 9.60
N PRO A 637 5.76 37.62 8.81
CA PRO A 637 6.00 37.66 7.38
C PRO A 637 7.49 37.57 6.99
N GLY A 638 7.79 36.79 5.96
CA GLY A 638 9.12 36.70 5.37
C GLY A 638 9.60 38.02 4.76
N GLN A 639 10.92 38.22 4.68
CA GLN A 639 11.54 39.47 4.19
C GLN A 639 11.18 39.81 2.72
N PHE A 640 10.87 38.80 1.92
CA PHE A 640 10.72 38.89 0.46
C PHE A 640 9.31 38.53 -0.01
N THR A 641 8.69 37.51 0.59
CA THR A 641 7.28 37.17 0.33
C THR A 641 6.34 38.15 1.03
N SER A 642 6.72 38.67 2.21
CA SER A 642 5.95 39.64 2.99
C SER A 642 4.51 39.22 3.31
N GLU A 643 4.26 37.91 3.35
CA GLU A 643 2.96 37.31 3.68
C GLU A 643 3.02 36.61 5.05
N SER A 644 2.04 36.88 5.91
CA SER A 644 1.88 36.19 7.19
C SER A 644 1.57 34.71 6.94
N GLY A 645 2.17 33.82 7.74
CA GLY A 645 1.91 32.38 7.68
C GLY A 645 2.43 31.67 6.43
N PHE A 646 3.33 32.31 5.68
CA PHE A 646 3.89 31.80 4.42
C PHE A 646 5.37 32.16 4.31
N MET A 647 6.20 31.23 3.85
CA MET A 647 7.64 31.48 3.63
C MET A 647 8.15 30.69 2.42
N SER A 648 8.87 31.36 1.52
CA SER A 648 9.61 30.68 0.44
C SER A 648 10.78 29.85 1.00
N TYR A 649 11.28 28.84 0.26
CA TYR A 649 12.39 28.01 0.74
C TYR A 649 13.67 28.82 1.05
N TYR A 650 13.97 29.89 0.30
CA TYR A 650 15.11 30.75 0.63
C TYR A 650 14.92 31.55 1.92
N GLU A 651 13.70 31.97 2.26
CA GLU A 651 13.40 32.58 3.57
C GLU A 651 13.42 31.56 4.71
N ILE A 652 13.05 30.30 4.42
CA ILE A 652 13.18 29.20 5.37
C ILE A 652 14.65 28.88 5.62
N CYS A 653 15.51 28.88 4.60
CA CYS A 653 16.93 28.64 4.80
C CYS A 653 17.60 29.78 5.58
N ASP A 654 17.20 31.05 5.36
CA ASP A 654 17.59 32.17 6.22
C ASP A 654 17.13 31.93 7.67
N PHE A 655 15.91 31.44 7.89
CA PHE A 655 15.40 31.09 9.21
C PHE A 655 16.21 29.95 9.87
N LEU A 656 16.63 28.94 9.10
CA LEU A 656 17.46 27.82 9.56
C LEU A 656 18.90 28.21 9.91
N GLN A 657 19.46 29.26 9.30
CA GLN A 657 20.84 29.71 9.53
C GLN A 657 21.03 30.49 10.84
N VAL A 658 19.94 30.94 11.49
CA VAL A 658 20.01 31.68 12.76
C VAL A 658 20.27 30.73 13.94
N GLU A 659 21.13 31.14 14.87
CA GLU A 659 21.38 30.39 16.11
C GLU A 659 20.09 30.14 16.90
N ASN A 660 20.01 28.99 17.56
CA ASN A 660 18.84 28.49 18.30
C ASN A 660 17.59 28.14 17.46
N THR A 661 17.66 28.14 16.12
CA THR A 661 16.65 27.44 15.32
C THR A 661 16.78 25.92 15.46
N THR A 662 15.68 25.24 15.75
CA THR A 662 15.61 23.78 15.77
C THR A 662 14.95 23.29 14.49
N LEU A 663 15.68 22.50 13.69
CA LEU A 663 15.13 21.72 12.58
C LEU A 663 14.73 20.34 13.09
N VAL A 664 13.47 19.96 12.88
CA VAL A 664 12.91 18.65 13.20
C VAL A 664 12.53 17.95 11.91
N TRP A 665 12.87 16.67 11.81
CA TRP A 665 12.36 15.82 10.75
C TRP A 665 11.13 15.06 11.27
N ASP A 666 9.93 15.42 10.81
CA ASP A 666 8.76 14.61 11.10
C ASP A 666 8.86 13.29 10.36
N ASN A 667 8.93 12.25 11.18
CA ASN A 667 9.24 10.92 10.73
C ASN A 667 7.97 10.21 10.24
N GLU A 668 6.78 10.53 10.74
CA GLU A 668 5.52 9.92 10.31
C GLU A 668 5.09 10.49 8.96
N GLN A 669 5.14 11.82 8.83
CA GLN A 669 4.75 12.57 7.64
C GLN A 669 5.84 12.64 6.55
N GLN A 670 7.08 12.22 6.86
CA GLN A 670 8.26 12.22 5.96
C GLN A 670 8.64 13.62 5.42
N VAL A 671 8.64 14.62 6.30
CA VAL A 671 8.82 16.04 5.98
C VAL A 671 9.49 16.81 7.13
N PRO A 672 10.24 17.89 6.85
CA PRO A 672 10.81 18.73 7.89
C PRO A 672 9.83 19.80 8.41
N PHE A 673 9.97 20.15 9.69
CA PHE A 673 9.52 21.44 10.20
C PHE A 673 10.62 22.09 11.03
N ALA A 674 10.60 23.41 11.14
CA ALA A 674 11.57 24.14 11.94
C ALA A 674 10.88 25.14 12.86
N TYR A 675 11.47 25.40 14.02
CA TYR A 675 10.97 26.39 14.96
C TYR A 675 12.08 27.14 15.69
N ARG A 676 11.79 28.38 16.09
CA ARG A 676 12.65 29.25 16.91
C ARG A 676 11.74 30.20 17.69
N GLU A 677 11.92 30.27 19.00
CA GLU A 677 11.05 31.06 19.90
C GLU A 677 9.56 30.70 19.70
N ASP A 678 8.73 31.66 19.33
CA ASP A 678 7.31 31.53 19.03
C ASP A 678 7.04 31.21 17.54
N GLN A 679 8.06 31.13 16.67
CA GLN A 679 7.87 30.91 15.23
C GLN A 679 8.06 29.44 14.85
N TRP A 680 7.15 28.93 14.03
CA TRP A 680 7.16 27.55 13.51
C TRP A 680 6.89 27.55 12.01
N VAL A 681 7.53 26.66 11.23
CA VAL A 681 7.30 26.51 9.78
C VAL A 681 7.42 25.04 9.34
N GLY A 682 6.40 24.54 8.63
CA GLY A 682 6.40 23.21 8.00
C GLY A 682 6.56 23.37 6.49
N PHE A 683 7.55 22.68 5.92
CA PHE A 683 8.05 22.93 4.55
C PHE A 683 8.61 21.66 3.90
N ASP A 684 9.06 21.77 2.66
CA ASP A 684 9.75 20.69 1.97
C ASP A 684 11.24 21.02 1.77
N ASP A 685 12.11 20.05 2.05
CA ASP A 685 13.55 20.10 1.80
C ASP A 685 13.95 19.07 0.72
N GLU A 686 15.23 19.03 0.35
CA GLU A 686 15.72 18.06 -0.62
C GLU A 686 15.48 16.61 -0.18
N ARG A 687 15.35 16.32 1.12
CA ARG A 687 15.13 14.97 1.65
C ARG A 687 13.66 14.55 1.54
N SER A 688 12.72 15.41 1.93
CA SER A 688 11.28 15.13 1.78
C SER A 688 10.91 15.03 0.32
N LEU A 689 11.43 15.92 -0.53
CA LEU A 689 11.17 15.86 -1.96
C LEU A 689 11.76 14.59 -2.60
N LYS A 690 12.99 14.18 -2.27
CA LYS A 690 13.54 12.87 -2.72
C LYS A 690 12.64 11.71 -2.29
N THR A 691 12.14 11.74 -1.06
CA THR A 691 11.24 10.71 -0.51
C THR A 691 9.91 10.68 -1.25
N LYS A 692 9.32 11.85 -1.54
CA LYS A 692 8.11 11.98 -2.38
C LYS A 692 8.35 11.48 -3.80
N ILE A 693 9.50 11.78 -4.43
CA ILE A 693 9.82 11.22 -5.75
C ILE A 693 10.01 9.69 -5.70
N ALA A 694 10.59 9.13 -4.63
CA ALA A 694 10.70 7.68 -4.47
C ALA A 694 9.32 7.01 -4.41
N TRP A 695 8.43 7.49 -3.54
CA TRP A 695 7.03 7.04 -3.46
C TRP A 695 6.27 7.20 -4.79
N LEU A 696 6.47 8.33 -5.48
CA LEU A 696 5.85 8.61 -6.78
C LEU A 696 6.24 7.59 -7.86
N LYS A 697 7.52 7.23 -7.90
CA LYS A 697 8.08 6.19 -8.79
C LYS A 697 7.52 4.80 -8.47
N GLU A 698 7.34 4.48 -7.19
CA GLU A 698 6.78 3.20 -6.72
C GLU A 698 5.29 3.08 -7.07
N GLU A 699 4.51 4.14 -6.83
CA GLU A 699 3.09 4.17 -7.16
C GLU A 699 2.81 4.26 -8.67
N GLY A 700 3.77 4.71 -9.48
CA GLY A 700 3.64 4.75 -10.94
C GLY A 700 2.95 6.01 -11.49
N PHE A 701 3.02 7.14 -10.78
CA PHE A 701 2.40 8.40 -11.22
C PHE A 701 3.15 9.06 -12.40
N GLY A 702 2.44 9.93 -13.13
CA GLY A 702 2.88 10.50 -14.41
C GLY A 702 4.01 11.55 -14.35
N GLY A 703 4.30 12.09 -13.17
CA GLY A 703 5.29 13.14 -12.97
C GLY A 703 4.97 14.03 -11.78
N ILE A 704 5.64 15.19 -11.72
CA ILE A 704 5.44 16.21 -10.70
C ILE A 704 5.00 17.55 -11.29
N MET A 705 4.31 18.30 -10.45
CA MET A 705 4.06 19.73 -10.61
C MET A 705 4.69 20.47 -9.43
N ILE A 706 5.28 21.64 -9.68
CA ILE A 706 6.05 22.40 -8.69
C ILE A 706 5.46 23.80 -8.57
N TRP A 707 5.03 24.15 -7.36
CA TRP A 707 4.59 25.49 -6.99
C TRP A 707 5.56 26.10 -5.97
N SER A 708 6.43 27.04 -6.34
CA SER A 708 6.70 27.58 -7.68
C SER A 708 8.20 27.77 -7.89
N ILE A 709 8.65 27.91 -9.14
CA ILE A 709 10.08 28.04 -9.47
C ILE A 709 10.74 29.27 -8.83
N ASP A 710 9.94 30.28 -8.49
CA ASP A 710 10.37 31.53 -7.86
C ASP A 710 10.46 31.48 -6.33
N MET A 711 10.18 30.32 -5.71
CA MET A 711 10.25 30.12 -4.25
C MET A 711 11.33 29.13 -3.79
N ASP A 712 11.84 28.29 -4.70
CA ASP A 712 13.12 27.58 -4.51
C ASP A 712 14.30 28.58 -4.51
N ASP A 713 15.48 28.19 -4.03
CA ASP A 713 16.67 29.05 -4.02
C ASP A 713 17.30 29.17 -5.43
N PHE A 714 16.67 29.95 -6.29
CA PHE A 714 17.12 30.23 -7.65
C PHE A 714 18.45 31.02 -7.75
N ARG A 715 18.99 31.50 -6.62
CA ARG A 715 20.23 32.29 -6.56
C ARG A 715 21.42 31.51 -6.04
N GLY A 716 21.20 30.45 -5.25
CA GLY A 716 22.25 29.69 -4.57
C GLY A 716 22.68 30.31 -3.25
N HIS A 717 21.78 31.04 -2.59
CA HIS A 717 21.98 31.66 -1.28
C HIS A 717 22.09 30.65 -0.13
N CYS A 718 21.31 29.56 -0.17
CA CYS A 718 21.16 28.58 0.90
C CYS A 718 22.33 27.57 1.03
N GLY A 719 23.27 27.57 0.07
CA GLY A 719 24.39 26.64 0.05
C GLY A 719 25.26 26.67 -1.22
N GLY A 720 25.14 27.70 -2.06
CA GLY A 720 25.89 27.85 -3.31
C GLY A 720 25.31 27.12 -4.53
N LEU A 721 24.33 26.24 -4.35
CA LEU A 721 23.64 25.53 -5.44
C LEU A 721 22.34 26.24 -5.81
N LYS A 722 22.15 26.59 -7.09
CA LYS A 722 20.88 27.12 -7.58
C LYS A 722 19.84 26.02 -7.73
N TYR A 723 18.61 26.34 -7.38
CA TYR A 723 17.45 25.46 -7.47
C TYR A 723 17.64 24.11 -6.75
N PRO A 724 18.07 24.09 -5.47
CA PRO A 724 18.40 22.86 -4.76
C PRO A 724 17.21 21.89 -4.73
N LEU A 725 16.00 22.36 -4.46
CA LEU A 725 14.80 21.53 -4.40
C LEU A 725 14.45 20.94 -5.77
N ILE A 726 14.40 21.78 -6.81
CA ILE A 726 13.98 21.35 -8.15
C ILE A 726 15.04 20.47 -8.81
N ALA A 727 16.33 20.79 -8.65
CA ALA A 727 17.43 19.96 -9.14
C ALA A 727 17.44 18.58 -8.46
N SER A 728 17.18 18.53 -7.15
CA SER A 728 17.04 17.29 -6.38
C SER A 728 15.92 16.40 -6.93
N MET A 729 14.71 16.95 -7.13
CA MET A 729 13.58 16.20 -7.70
C MET A 729 13.85 15.71 -9.13
N LYS A 730 14.40 16.57 -9.99
CA LYS A 730 14.76 16.22 -11.37
C LYS A 730 15.79 15.08 -11.41
N GLN A 731 16.79 15.12 -10.53
CA GLN A 731 17.80 14.06 -10.43
C GLN A 731 17.15 12.72 -10.04
N GLU A 732 16.22 12.71 -9.08
CA GLU A 732 15.52 11.49 -8.68
C GLU A 732 14.56 10.94 -9.74
N LEU A 733 13.99 11.78 -10.60
CA LEU A 733 13.18 11.36 -11.75
C LEU A 733 14.02 10.84 -12.93
N HIS A 734 15.35 10.97 -12.89
CA HIS A 734 16.20 10.57 -14.02
C HIS A 734 16.11 9.07 -14.31
N GLY A 735 15.70 8.73 -15.53
CA GLY A 735 15.55 7.34 -15.99
C GLY A 735 14.23 6.67 -15.56
N TYR A 736 13.40 7.33 -14.76
CA TYR A 736 12.05 6.86 -14.47
C TYR A 736 11.17 6.94 -15.73
N LYS A 737 10.44 5.86 -15.99
CA LYS A 737 9.52 5.72 -17.11
C LYS A 737 8.12 5.44 -16.61
N VAL A 738 7.20 6.32 -17.00
CA VAL A 738 5.76 6.16 -16.80
C VAL A 738 5.25 5.19 -17.85
N LYS A 739 4.57 4.12 -17.42
CA LYS A 739 3.88 3.19 -18.31
C LYS A 739 2.60 3.85 -18.82
N LEU A 740 2.31 3.71 -20.11
CA LEU A 740 1.07 4.18 -20.72
C LEU A 740 0.08 3.01 -20.83
N THR A 741 -1.10 3.18 -20.25
CA THR A 741 -2.15 2.16 -20.07
C THR A 741 -3.57 2.69 -20.21
N PHE A 742 -3.76 4.01 -20.21
CA PHE A 742 -5.07 4.62 -20.38
C PHE A 742 -5.49 4.63 -21.85
N ASP A 743 -6.63 3.98 -22.13
CA ASP A 743 -7.26 3.97 -23.45
C ASP A 743 -8.38 5.01 -23.47
N GLY A 744 -7.99 6.27 -23.63
CA GLY A 744 -8.90 7.42 -23.71
C GLY A 744 -9.18 7.84 -25.16
N PRO A 745 -10.30 8.53 -25.44
CA PRO A 745 -10.74 8.86 -26.79
C PRO A 745 -9.79 9.80 -27.57
N PHE A 746 -8.77 10.36 -26.91
CA PHE A 746 -7.75 11.22 -27.52
C PHE A 746 -6.31 10.73 -27.26
N GLU A 747 -6.12 9.50 -26.79
CA GLU A 747 -4.79 8.91 -26.57
C GLU A 747 -4.26 8.18 -27.81
N SER A 748 -2.95 8.19 -28.04
CA SER A 748 -2.35 7.40 -29.11
C SER A 748 -0.91 6.99 -28.80
N SER A 749 -0.53 5.77 -29.18
CA SER A 749 0.76 5.13 -28.85
C SER A 749 1.91 5.52 -29.79
N ASN A 750 1.98 6.79 -30.21
CA ASN A 750 2.98 7.28 -31.17
C ASN A 750 4.04 8.17 -30.47
N PRO A 751 5.34 7.81 -30.49
CA PRO A 751 6.35 8.37 -29.57
C PRO A 751 6.77 9.84 -29.82
N ASN A 752 6.16 10.54 -30.79
CA ASN A 752 6.51 11.92 -31.15
C ASN A 752 5.48 12.96 -30.67
N GLY A 753 4.47 12.58 -29.87
CA GLY A 753 3.41 13.51 -29.43
C GLY A 753 2.49 14.00 -30.56
N GLN A 754 2.52 13.34 -31.72
CA GLN A 754 1.44 13.46 -32.71
C GLN A 754 0.27 12.57 -32.26
N TYR A 755 -0.62 13.17 -31.47
CA TYR A 755 -1.93 12.63 -31.14
C TYR A 755 -2.74 12.44 -32.43
N THR A 756 -3.09 11.20 -32.77
CA THR A 756 -3.79 10.88 -34.03
C THR A 756 -5.30 10.81 -33.86
N THR A 757 -6.01 11.51 -34.73
CA THR A 757 -7.45 11.81 -34.67
C THR A 757 -8.36 10.62 -35.04
N LYS A 758 -8.45 9.58 -34.20
CA LYS A 758 -9.47 8.52 -34.37
C LYS A 758 -10.37 8.42 -33.14
N ASP A 759 -11.58 8.96 -33.28
CA ASP A 759 -12.68 8.71 -32.34
C ASP A 759 -13.03 7.20 -32.34
N PRO A 760 -12.94 6.49 -31.20
CA PRO A 760 -13.24 5.06 -31.10
C PRO A 760 -14.72 4.72 -31.33
N ASN A 761 -15.61 5.73 -31.36
CA ASN A 761 -17.03 5.61 -31.68
C ASN A 761 -17.36 6.03 -33.12
N GLN A 762 -16.37 6.46 -33.91
CA GLN A 762 -16.58 6.80 -35.31
C GLN A 762 -16.90 5.54 -36.13
N VAL A 763 -18.17 5.35 -36.47
CA VAL A 763 -18.58 4.41 -37.53
C VAL A 763 -17.91 4.81 -38.83
N VAL A 764 -17.12 3.88 -39.38
CA VAL A 764 -16.50 3.97 -40.70
C VAL A 764 -17.34 3.15 -41.66
N CYS A 765 -17.89 3.80 -42.68
CA CYS A 765 -18.52 3.11 -43.80
C CYS A 765 -17.42 2.62 -44.75
N GLU A 766 -17.40 1.33 -45.10
CA GLU A 766 -16.43 0.76 -46.05
C GLU A 766 -16.96 0.81 -47.49
N GLU A 767 -16.07 1.10 -48.45
CA GLU A 767 -16.40 1.40 -49.84
C GLU A 767 -16.70 0.13 -50.68
N GLU A 768 -17.97 -0.21 -50.86
CA GLU A 768 -18.44 -0.94 -52.04
C GLU A 768 -19.66 -0.24 -52.65
N GLU A 769 -19.56 0.20 -53.91
CA GLU A 769 -20.63 0.93 -54.61
C GLU A 769 -21.92 0.09 -54.66
N GLY A 770 -22.98 0.57 -54.00
CA GLY A 770 -24.31 -0.05 -53.99
C GLY A 770 -24.58 -1.02 -52.83
N HIS A 771 -23.63 -1.23 -51.92
CA HIS A 771 -23.90 -2.00 -50.69
C HIS A 771 -24.38 -1.07 -49.56
N ILE A 772 -25.53 -1.40 -48.95
CA ILE A 772 -26.01 -0.75 -47.73
C ILE A 772 -25.57 -1.59 -46.54
N SER A 773 -24.76 -1.01 -45.65
CA SER A 773 -24.34 -1.64 -44.39
C SER A 773 -24.95 -0.94 -43.18
N TYR A 774 -25.20 -1.70 -42.12
CA TYR A 774 -25.82 -1.19 -40.88
C TYR A 774 -24.87 -1.36 -39.71
N HIS A 775 -24.75 -0.33 -38.89
CA HIS A 775 -23.79 -0.25 -37.79
C HIS A 775 -24.50 0.23 -36.52
N ARG A 776 -24.30 -0.47 -35.39
CA ARG A 776 -24.85 -0.06 -34.09
C ARG A 776 -24.33 1.32 -33.70
N ASP A 777 -25.23 2.19 -33.23
CA ASP A 777 -24.81 3.36 -32.48
C ASP A 777 -24.32 2.91 -31.09
N LYS A 778 -23.04 3.18 -30.79
CA LYS A 778 -22.42 2.79 -29.51
C LYS A 778 -22.89 3.67 -28.34
N SER A 779 -23.52 4.81 -28.62
CA SER A 779 -23.99 5.78 -27.63
C SER A 779 -25.49 5.69 -27.34
N ASP A 780 -26.30 5.16 -28.26
CA ASP A 780 -27.74 5.00 -28.08
C ASP A 780 -28.25 3.70 -28.74
N CYS A 781 -28.68 2.73 -27.93
CA CYS A 781 -29.26 1.47 -28.41
C CYS A 781 -30.51 1.64 -29.29
N THR A 782 -31.24 2.75 -29.15
CA THR A 782 -32.48 3.03 -29.92
C THR A 782 -32.21 3.59 -31.32
N HIS A 783 -30.94 3.83 -31.68
CA HIS A 783 -30.53 4.30 -32.99
C HIS A 783 -29.46 3.41 -33.63
N TYR A 784 -29.30 3.54 -34.94
CA TYR A 784 -28.24 2.90 -35.72
C TYR A 784 -27.80 3.80 -36.86
N PHE A 785 -26.69 3.42 -37.49
CA PHE A 785 -26.18 4.09 -38.68
C PHE A 785 -26.34 3.20 -39.91
N MET A 786 -27.02 3.72 -40.92
CA MET A 786 -27.10 3.14 -42.25
C MET A 786 -26.07 3.82 -43.15
N CYS A 787 -25.14 3.05 -43.69
CA CYS A 787 -24.10 3.48 -44.61
C CYS A 787 -24.52 3.15 -46.05
N GLU A 788 -24.54 4.13 -46.94
CA GLU A 788 -24.67 3.97 -48.40
C GLU A 788 -23.40 4.53 -49.07
N GLY A 789 -22.43 3.65 -49.36
CA GLY A 789 -21.07 4.07 -49.66
C GLY A 789 -20.48 4.90 -48.49
N GLU A 790 -19.85 6.04 -48.78
CA GLU A 790 -19.37 6.97 -47.75
C GLU A 790 -20.47 7.69 -46.95
N ARG A 791 -21.75 7.62 -47.37
CA ARG A 791 -22.83 8.41 -46.76
C ARG A 791 -23.41 7.71 -45.54
N LYS A 792 -23.27 8.36 -44.38
CA LYS A 792 -23.76 7.89 -43.09
C LYS A 792 -25.10 8.56 -42.74
N HIS A 793 -26.15 7.76 -42.59
CA HIS A 793 -27.48 8.18 -42.15
C HIS A 793 -27.75 7.66 -40.73
N HIS A 794 -28.10 8.56 -39.80
CA HIS A 794 -28.52 8.17 -38.44
C HIS A 794 -30.01 7.88 -38.44
N MET A 795 -30.37 6.67 -38.02
CA MET A 795 -31.71 6.11 -38.17
C MET A 795 -32.25 5.67 -36.79
N PRO A 796 -33.46 6.08 -36.40
CA PRO A 796 -34.11 5.54 -35.21
C PRO A 796 -34.65 4.14 -35.46
N CYS A 797 -34.64 3.30 -34.42
CA CYS A 797 -35.46 2.10 -34.38
C CYS A 797 -36.95 2.44 -34.11
N PRO A 798 -37.89 1.58 -34.53
CA PRO A 798 -39.29 1.71 -34.13
C PRO A 798 -39.45 1.68 -32.61
N SER A 799 -40.48 2.35 -32.10
CA SER A 799 -40.70 2.51 -30.66
C SER A 799 -40.60 1.20 -29.88
N ASN A 800 -39.82 1.22 -28.78
CA ASN A 800 -39.51 0.11 -27.88
C ASN A 800 -38.59 -0.99 -28.45
N LEU A 801 -38.00 -0.80 -29.63
CA LEU A 801 -36.97 -1.69 -30.19
C LEU A 801 -35.58 -1.03 -30.15
N VAL A 802 -34.54 -1.86 -30.16
CA VAL A 802 -33.12 -1.47 -30.17
C VAL A 802 -32.39 -2.17 -31.31
N PHE A 803 -31.27 -1.62 -31.80
CA PHE A 803 -30.58 -2.18 -32.96
C PHE A 803 -29.74 -3.41 -32.63
N ASN A 804 -30.13 -4.56 -33.19
CA ASN A 804 -29.42 -5.83 -33.11
C ASN A 804 -28.38 -5.93 -34.24
N ALA A 805 -27.10 -5.73 -33.87
CA ALA A 805 -25.98 -5.79 -34.83
C ALA A 805 -25.72 -7.20 -35.38
N ASP A 806 -26.09 -8.26 -34.67
CA ASP A 806 -25.87 -9.64 -35.13
C ASP A 806 -26.88 -10.05 -36.22
N GLN A 807 -28.03 -9.36 -36.30
CA GLN A 807 -29.08 -9.61 -37.29
C GLN A 807 -29.34 -8.43 -38.24
N ASN A 808 -28.69 -7.28 -38.04
CA ASN A 808 -28.89 -6.03 -38.79
C ASN A 808 -30.35 -5.55 -38.83
N VAL A 809 -31.08 -5.70 -37.72
CA VAL A 809 -32.48 -5.28 -37.59
C VAL A 809 -32.73 -4.63 -36.22
N CYS A 810 -33.80 -3.84 -36.11
CA CYS A 810 -34.32 -3.43 -34.81
C CYS A 810 -35.10 -4.58 -34.18
N ASP A 811 -34.72 -4.97 -32.96
CA ASP A 811 -35.18 -6.14 -32.24
C ASP A 811 -35.56 -5.74 -30.80
N TRP A 812 -36.15 -6.66 -30.05
CA TRP A 812 -36.52 -6.44 -28.65
C TRP A 812 -35.28 -6.37 -27.75
N PRO A 813 -35.26 -5.50 -26.72
CA PRO A 813 -34.08 -5.30 -25.87
C PRO A 813 -33.54 -6.55 -25.17
N GLU A 814 -34.38 -7.56 -24.91
CA GLU A 814 -33.98 -8.84 -24.33
C GLU A 814 -33.10 -9.68 -25.27
N ASN A 815 -33.17 -9.44 -26.58
CA ASN A 815 -32.40 -10.15 -27.60
C ASN A 815 -31.06 -9.46 -27.93
N VAL A 816 -30.78 -8.29 -27.37
CA VAL A 816 -29.60 -7.47 -27.72
C VAL A 816 -28.73 -7.21 -26.49
N VAL A 817 -27.62 -7.95 -26.43
CA VAL A 817 -26.66 -7.91 -25.30
C VAL A 817 -26.14 -6.49 -25.05
N GLY A 818 -26.27 -6.03 -23.81
CA GLY A 818 -25.89 -4.68 -23.39
C GLY A 818 -26.86 -3.58 -23.82
N CYS A 819 -28.12 -3.91 -24.10
CA CYS A 819 -29.24 -2.97 -24.28
C CYS A 819 -30.45 -3.31 -23.39
N GLU A 820 -30.32 -4.24 -22.43
CA GLU A 820 -31.42 -4.80 -21.62
C GLU A 820 -32.11 -3.74 -20.75
N GLN A 821 -31.47 -2.60 -20.48
CA GLN A 821 -32.06 -1.46 -19.76
C GLN A 821 -33.29 -0.84 -20.46
N HIS A 822 -33.53 -1.15 -21.74
CA HIS A 822 -34.68 -0.64 -22.51
C HIS A 822 -35.94 -1.53 -22.41
N THR A 823 -35.92 -2.63 -21.64
CA THR A 823 -37.11 -3.48 -21.42
C THR A 823 -38.20 -2.73 -20.64
N GLN A 824 -39.21 -2.21 -21.34
CA GLN A 824 -40.47 -1.79 -20.73
C GLN A 824 -41.60 -2.70 -21.20
N SER A 825 -42.11 -3.53 -20.28
CA SER A 825 -43.36 -4.26 -20.50
C SER A 825 -44.50 -3.27 -20.79
N PRO A 826 -45.38 -3.54 -21.77
CA PRO A 826 -46.51 -2.67 -22.04
C PRO A 826 -47.47 -2.62 -20.84
N PRO A 827 -48.22 -1.51 -20.63
CA PRO A 827 -49.16 -1.42 -19.52
C PRO A 827 -50.25 -2.49 -19.62
N THR A 828 -50.50 -3.20 -18.52
CA THR A 828 -51.72 -3.99 -18.37
C THR A 828 -52.90 -3.05 -18.15
N ASN A 829 -53.88 -3.07 -19.06
CA ASN A 829 -55.19 -2.41 -18.90
C ASN A 829 -55.94 -2.91 -17.66
#